data_AF-A0A0F4ZI68-F1
#
_entry.id   AF-A0A0F4ZI68-F1
#
_cell.length_a   1.000
_cell.length_b   1.000
_cell.length_c   1.000
_cell.angle_alpha   90.00
_cell.angle_beta   90.00
_cell.angle_gamma   90.00
#
_symmetry.space_group_name_H-M   'P 1'
#
loop_
_entity.id
_entity.type
_entity.pdbx_description
1 polymer ?
#
loop_
_entity_poly.entity_id
_entity_poly.type
_entity_poly.pdbx_seq_one_letter_code
_entity_poly.pdbx_strand_id
1 'polypeptide(L)'
;MTTASVGVTGVKRSYSSMDVDASQISPATISPATAAFTASAQPQSNGSHAKCARLDAYSIDGIINNDNHSSNTHNNNNNNNTPKNHQPESTARISGQSTPLGLYAQSRAVTPISHNHSHCQNQTHAAAVTMIPERREPAFSATASIVLVGIRGSGKSTLAIIASTAMKRRVIDCEKTFQQALRLSSAAYMKAHGTAECHRVQAAILRDVLRENAQRCIIVCSWVDRAILSLLRDFSRANPVIQVLRDPRAIQEHLKIETAEKTQSIVSASTAIFRTCSNLEFFNISERVRDVASQNLAQVKDTDDMSGERRPAPYLALKRAERHFLKFLSLVMPNGSIPFIESAFPLASIPTEDRRFTYATSVRLSSLLQDDRGIDIEQLETGADAIEIVIDDIDIMYGASRGRRPPPPGTTLDPERGSQITKVFGTIRRDTVIPLIYHILLPSPANANDSAAFHTLYMDYIQHGLRLACEYVTIDLRLSAYEIDHITSQRHNSKLIGHFTSPPSAPPSPATSWLDPMWMAHYHRARLQGCNLVRFIKPVATIKDNFDINQLKSKVESLDGPKVPLIAFNSGNRGRHSAVMNHVLTSVGTEPTVGFIPDTPHPPGPRITAQQATQALYASFLFDPMKLYVFGSDVDYSLSPAIHNGALAALGIPHHYRPHSTYNLRGLKELIDDPYFAGASVGLPFKVEIIALTHSLSRHARAIGAVNTLIPVRRLNPDGSIPEDETLFNCRNRAGPVRALYGDNTDWVGIRACLRRGLSPANAVRPTSCGLVIGAGGMARAAVYAMLQLGVQNIVIYNRTYANAQKLAAHFSQLLQRGDLPLLSSVAESDAAATAAAAAALDAQTRFHVIDKLSDPWPGDFRKPTMIVVCIPIHSIGDCPAPHFVAPDSWLESPTGGVLVDLGYKVLDTPILNQVRALQHKGWVTMDGLDLLPEQGFAQFELFTGRRAPRRLMRRFCLQAYTDEQGRSDLARLKPRLKDITEQEP
;
A
#
# COMPACT_ATOMS: atom_id res chain seq x y z
N MET A 1 -24.26 -56.43 10.40
CA MET A 1 -25.74 -56.45 10.30
C MET A 1 -26.17 -54.99 10.28
N THR A 2 -26.61 -54.44 9.14
CA THR A 2 -28.00 -54.51 8.59
C THR A 2 -29.01 -53.86 9.55
N THR A 3 -29.80 -52.83 9.18
CA THR A 3 -30.10 -52.30 7.83
C THR A 3 -30.67 -50.86 7.88
N ALA A 4 -30.72 -50.20 6.71
CA ALA A 4 -31.89 -49.57 6.05
C ALA A 4 -33.24 -49.46 6.83
N SER A 5 -34.16 -48.50 6.60
CA SER A 5 -34.24 -47.41 5.59
C SER A 5 -35.48 -46.50 5.76
N VAL A 6 -35.39 -45.25 5.27
CA VAL A 6 -36.41 -44.44 4.52
C VAL A 6 -37.84 -44.20 5.09
N GLY A 7 -38.31 -42.94 5.02
CA GLY A 7 -39.73 -42.51 5.10
C GLY A 7 -39.90 -41.21 5.93
N VAL A 8 -40.13 -39.97 5.44
CA VAL A 8 -40.87 -39.33 4.31
C VAL A 8 -42.24 -38.75 4.77
N THR A 9 -42.56 -37.52 4.28
CA THR A 9 -43.68 -36.62 4.64
C THR A 9 -43.58 -35.91 6.02
N GLY A 10 -44.13 -34.70 6.23
CA GLY A 10 -44.64 -33.71 5.26
C GLY A 10 -45.68 -32.71 5.79
N VAL A 11 -45.72 -31.50 5.20
CA VAL A 11 -46.80 -30.47 5.23
C VAL A 11 -46.89 -29.48 6.42
N LYS A 12 -46.53 -28.22 6.10
CA LYS A 12 -47.12 -26.90 6.47
C LYS A 12 -48.01 -26.74 7.71
N ARG A 13 -47.74 -25.68 8.50
CA ARG A 13 -48.64 -24.50 8.66
C ARG A 13 -47.90 -23.25 9.17
N SER A 14 -48.60 -22.13 9.28
CA SER A 14 -48.08 -20.75 9.43
C SER A 14 -48.79 -19.97 10.56
N TYR A 15 -48.45 -18.68 10.73
CA TYR A 15 -48.98 -17.68 11.70
C TYR A 15 -48.45 -17.80 13.15
N SER A 16 -48.43 -16.75 13.99
CA SER A 16 -48.16 -15.30 13.78
C SER A 16 -47.99 -14.57 15.13
N SER A 17 -47.39 -13.39 15.10
CA SER A 17 -47.29 -12.34 16.14
C SER A 17 -48.43 -12.20 17.17
N MET A 18 -48.07 -11.83 18.42
CA MET A 18 -48.65 -10.67 19.12
C MET A 18 -47.81 -10.24 20.34
N ASP A 19 -47.89 -8.95 20.69
CA ASP A 19 -47.11 -8.26 21.74
C ASP A 19 -47.89 -8.11 23.06
N VAL A 20 -47.18 -7.92 24.19
CA VAL A 20 -47.67 -7.26 25.41
C VAL A 20 -46.52 -6.44 26.04
N ASP A 21 -46.85 -5.33 26.69
CA ASP A 21 -45.94 -4.23 27.09
C ASP A 21 -45.31 -4.39 28.51
N ALA A 22 -44.46 -3.44 28.89
CA ALA A 22 -43.48 -3.52 29.97
C ALA A 22 -43.96 -3.11 31.38
N SER A 23 -43.22 -3.52 32.43
CA SER A 23 -42.76 -2.62 33.51
C SER A 23 -41.72 -3.27 34.47
N GLN A 24 -40.98 -2.40 35.19
CA GLN A 24 -40.14 -2.65 36.38
C GLN A 24 -38.92 -3.61 36.30
N ILE A 25 -37.70 -3.05 36.42
CA ILE A 25 -36.76 -3.19 37.58
C ILE A 25 -35.44 -2.45 37.26
N SER A 26 -34.78 -1.88 38.27
CA SER A 26 -33.62 -0.98 38.12
C SER A 26 -32.28 -1.69 37.84
N PRO A 27 -31.34 -1.07 37.10
CA PRO A 27 -30.01 -1.62 36.84
C PRO A 27 -29.03 -1.38 38.01
N ALA A 28 -28.16 -2.35 38.28
CA ALA A 28 -27.11 -2.24 39.29
C ALA A 28 -25.84 -1.53 38.76
N THR A 29 -25.24 -0.67 39.58
CA THR A 29 -24.02 0.08 39.27
C THR A 29 -22.74 -0.72 39.55
N ILE A 30 -21.74 -0.59 38.68
CA ILE A 30 -20.33 -0.87 39.00
C ILE A 30 -19.48 0.31 38.49
N SER A 31 -18.72 0.92 39.40
CA SER A 31 -17.81 2.05 39.14
C SER A 31 -16.81 2.23 40.32
N PRO A 32 -15.74 3.04 40.20
CA PRO A 32 -14.41 2.58 40.64
C PRO A 32 -13.71 3.41 41.73
N ALA A 33 -12.65 2.83 42.31
CA ALA A 33 -11.53 3.47 43.00
C ALA A 33 -10.30 2.53 42.87
N THR A 34 -9.01 2.92 42.78
CA THR A 34 -8.25 4.18 43.01
C THR A 34 -7.76 4.41 44.45
N ALA A 35 -6.44 4.63 44.57
CA ALA A 35 -5.70 5.29 45.67
C ALA A 35 -5.46 4.61 47.06
N ALA A 36 -4.17 4.35 47.32
CA ALA A 36 -3.34 5.02 48.37
C ALA A 36 -3.46 4.73 49.90
N PHE A 37 -2.25 4.53 50.48
CA PHE A 37 -1.72 5.10 51.74
C PHE A 37 -1.97 4.48 53.15
N THR A 38 -0.81 4.29 53.84
CA THR A 38 -0.52 4.40 55.30
C THR A 38 -1.35 3.71 56.40
N ALA A 39 -0.71 2.67 56.98
CA ALA A 39 -0.23 2.58 58.38
C ALA A 39 -1.16 2.60 59.62
N SER A 40 -0.78 1.71 60.58
CA SER A 40 -0.87 1.79 62.05
C SER A 40 -1.84 0.83 62.80
N ALA A 41 -1.53 0.63 64.10
CA ALA A 41 -2.26 -0.09 65.16
C ALA A 41 -2.32 -1.65 65.16
N GLN A 42 -1.54 -2.22 66.09
CA GLN A 42 -1.76 -3.51 66.80
C GLN A 42 -2.81 -3.31 67.95
N PRO A 43 -3.24 -4.31 68.78
CA PRO A 43 -2.63 -5.62 69.16
C PRO A 43 -3.63 -6.82 69.09
N GLN A 44 -3.47 -8.05 69.63
CA GLN A 44 -2.62 -8.66 70.69
C GLN A 44 -2.27 -10.15 70.41
N SER A 45 -1.22 -10.68 71.08
CA SER A 45 -1.01 -12.08 71.57
C SER A 45 -1.14 -13.31 70.61
N ASN A 46 -0.35 -14.40 70.71
CA ASN A 46 0.71 -14.77 71.68
C ASN A 46 1.65 -15.87 71.11
N GLY A 47 2.98 -15.73 71.31
CA GLY A 47 4.01 -16.81 71.31
C GLY A 47 4.31 -17.58 70.00
N SER A 48 5.46 -18.24 69.82
CA SER A 48 6.78 -18.11 70.50
C SER A 48 7.86 -18.93 69.74
N HIS A 49 9.09 -18.39 69.61
CA HIS A 49 10.34 -19.06 69.14
C HIS A 49 10.40 -19.57 67.67
N ALA A 50 11.54 -19.54 66.95
CA ALA A 50 12.81 -18.82 67.12
C ALA A 50 13.68 -18.82 65.83
N LYS A 51 14.50 -17.76 65.61
CA LYS A 51 15.67 -17.60 64.69
C LYS A 51 15.42 -17.83 63.16
N CYS A 52 15.68 -16.90 62.23
CA CYS A 52 16.94 -16.22 61.82
C CYS A 52 18.07 -17.19 61.39
N ALA A 53 18.80 -17.01 60.28
CA ALA A 53 18.74 -16.14 59.08
C ALA A 53 19.47 -16.89 57.93
N ARG A 54 19.15 -16.80 56.64
CA ARG A 54 19.32 -15.71 55.63
C ARG A 54 20.77 -15.21 55.39
N LEU A 55 21.17 -15.28 54.11
CA LEU A 55 22.22 -14.54 53.38
C LEU A 55 23.68 -15.08 53.29
N ASP A 56 24.05 -15.36 52.03
CA ASP A 56 25.20 -14.81 51.26
C ASP A 56 26.66 -15.31 51.36
N ALA A 57 27.11 -15.77 50.17
CA ALA A 57 28.34 -15.39 49.44
C ALA A 57 29.71 -16.04 49.75
N TYR A 58 30.66 -15.79 48.82
CA TYR A 58 32.07 -16.16 48.79
C TYR A 58 32.38 -17.67 48.64
N SER A 59 33.54 -18.10 48.11
CA SER A 59 34.45 -17.52 47.10
C SER A 59 35.25 -18.67 46.46
N ILE A 60 35.92 -18.42 45.33
CA ILE A 60 36.98 -19.31 44.84
C ILE A 60 38.28 -18.96 45.56
N ASP A 61 38.97 -19.96 46.13
CA ASP A 61 40.42 -20.18 45.96
C ASP A 61 40.95 -21.46 46.67
N GLY A 62 41.45 -22.42 45.87
CA GLY A 62 42.56 -23.33 46.21
C GLY A 62 42.42 -24.40 47.33
N ILE A 63 43.35 -25.35 47.54
CA ILE A 63 44.33 -26.07 46.67
C ILE A 63 44.58 -27.47 47.33
N ILE A 64 45.24 -28.41 46.63
CA ILE A 64 46.06 -29.57 47.12
C ILE A 64 45.38 -30.97 47.20
N ASN A 65 45.75 -31.82 46.22
CA ASN A 65 46.20 -33.24 46.26
C ASN A 65 45.29 -34.33 46.88
N ASN A 66 45.33 -35.61 46.47
CA ASN A 66 46.09 -36.37 45.44
C ASN A 66 45.19 -37.58 44.99
N ASP A 67 45.52 -38.58 44.16
CA ASP A 67 46.73 -39.10 43.48
C ASP A 67 46.28 -40.05 42.32
N ASN A 68 47.05 -40.69 41.43
CA ASN A 68 48.48 -40.73 41.00
C ASN A 68 48.40 -41.04 39.44
N HIS A 69 49.18 -41.80 38.65
CA HIS A 69 50.45 -42.55 38.73
C HIS A 69 51.07 -42.71 37.32
N SER A 70 52.42 -42.67 37.21
CA SER A 70 53.30 -43.24 36.15
C SER A 70 53.04 -42.93 34.64
N SER A 71 54.06 -42.66 33.80
CA SER A 71 55.52 -42.53 34.01
C SER A 71 56.26 -41.99 32.76
N ASN A 72 57.29 -41.14 32.98
CA ASN A 72 58.60 -41.03 32.29
C ASN A 72 58.70 -40.88 30.74
N THR A 73 59.63 -40.14 30.09
CA THR A 73 60.78 -39.22 30.39
C THR A 73 61.28 -38.62 29.02
N HIS A 74 62.20 -37.67 28.80
CA HIS A 74 63.12 -36.79 29.58
C HIS A 74 63.63 -35.64 28.64
N ASN A 75 63.99 -34.46 29.19
CA ASN A 75 65.09 -33.54 28.76
C ASN A 75 65.08 -32.88 27.34
N ASN A 76 65.65 -31.69 27.06
CA ASN A 76 66.24 -30.63 27.91
C ASN A 76 66.37 -29.25 27.19
N ASN A 77 66.33 -28.16 27.98
CA ASN A 77 67.10 -26.87 27.92
C ASN A 77 67.33 -26.01 26.63
N ASN A 78 66.89 -24.74 26.76
CA ASN A 78 67.63 -23.45 26.62
C ASN A 78 68.23 -22.90 25.28
N ASN A 79 67.74 -21.69 24.95
CA ASN A 79 68.46 -20.44 24.60
C ASN A 79 69.21 -20.17 23.26
N ASN A 80 69.25 -18.86 22.96
CA ASN A 80 70.21 -18.06 22.16
C ASN A 80 70.06 -17.92 20.62
N ASN A 81 69.55 -16.73 20.25
CA ASN A 81 70.13 -15.78 19.28
C ASN A 81 71.38 -16.22 18.46
N THR A 82 71.27 -16.29 17.13
CA THR A 82 71.82 -15.32 16.14
C THR A 82 71.85 -15.90 14.71
N PRO A 83 71.67 -15.08 13.66
CA PRO A 83 71.82 -15.52 12.26
C PRO A 83 73.21 -15.22 11.67
N LYS A 84 73.61 -16.02 10.68
CA LYS A 84 74.69 -15.74 9.71
C LYS A 84 74.37 -16.46 8.39
N ASN A 85 74.94 -16.11 7.23
CA ASN A 85 75.33 -14.83 6.62
C ASN A 85 75.88 -15.18 5.22
N HIS A 86 75.73 -14.34 4.18
CA HIS A 86 76.79 -14.07 3.19
C HIS A 86 76.37 -12.99 2.17
N GLN A 87 77.38 -12.50 1.45
CA GLN A 87 77.45 -11.27 0.62
C GLN A 87 77.61 -11.65 -0.88
N PRO A 88 77.73 -10.73 -1.89
CA PRO A 88 78.32 -9.37 -1.82
C PRO A 88 77.66 -8.20 -2.63
N GLU A 89 78.08 -6.96 -2.28
CA GLU A 89 78.46 -5.77 -3.10
C GLU A 89 77.63 -5.28 -4.34
N SER A 90 77.56 -3.98 -4.70
CA SER A 90 77.94 -2.69 -4.04
C SER A 90 77.38 -1.42 -4.78
N THR A 91 77.19 -0.29 -4.07
CA THR A 91 77.00 1.13 -4.57
C THR A 91 75.80 1.47 -5.52
N ALA A 92 75.18 2.66 -5.61
CA ALA A 92 75.17 3.99 -4.94
C ALA A 92 73.73 4.64 -5.11
N ARG A 93 73.14 5.46 -4.21
CA ARG A 93 73.23 6.95 -4.05
C ARG A 93 73.01 7.73 -5.38
N ILE A 94 72.16 8.78 -5.57
CA ILE A 94 71.62 9.91 -4.74
C ILE A 94 70.18 10.38 -5.18
N SER A 95 69.57 11.33 -4.43
CA SER A 95 68.22 11.96 -4.43
C SER A 95 67.74 12.88 -5.58
N GLY A 96 66.41 13.20 -5.59
CA GLY A 96 65.81 14.45 -6.13
C GLY A 96 64.33 14.26 -6.57
N GLN A 97 63.26 14.64 -5.85
CA GLN A 97 62.65 15.96 -5.52
C GLN A 97 61.99 16.78 -6.66
N SER A 98 60.81 17.34 -6.34
CA SER A 98 60.07 18.47 -6.96
C SER A 98 59.04 18.25 -8.10
N THR A 99 58.08 19.18 -8.15
CA THR A 99 56.85 19.33 -8.96
C THR A 99 56.83 20.75 -9.60
N PRO A 100 55.77 21.28 -10.27
CA PRO A 100 54.58 20.75 -10.96
C PRO A 100 54.39 21.36 -12.39
N LEU A 101 53.14 21.31 -12.93
CA LEU A 101 52.42 22.30 -13.78
C LEU A 101 52.12 22.00 -15.27
N GLY A 102 50.80 21.92 -15.55
CA GLY A 102 50.13 22.48 -16.74
C GLY A 102 50.09 21.66 -18.04
N LEU A 103 49.31 22.07 -19.06
CA LEU A 103 48.07 22.90 -19.09
C LEU A 103 47.44 22.83 -20.51
N TYR A 104 46.09 22.90 -20.60
CA TYR A 104 45.28 23.00 -21.85
C TYR A 104 45.44 21.86 -22.90
N ALA A 105 44.67 21.81 -24.00
CA ALA A 105 43.19 21.69 -24.14
C ALA A 105 42.79 21.47 -25.62
N GLN A 106 41.50 21.13 -25.86
CA GLN A 106 40.78 21.18 -27.15
C GLN A 106 41.26 20.20 -28.27
N SER A 107 40.52 20.00 -29.38
CA SER A 107 39.07 19.70 -29.53
C SER A 107 38.79 19.19 -30.97
N ARG A 108 37.67 18.49 -31.18
CA ARG A 108 37.08 18.07 -32.49
C ARG A 108 37.93 17.04 -33.27
N ALA A 109 37.47 15.85 -33.68
CA ALA A 109 36.19 15.36 -34.21
C ALA A 109 35.91 15.69 -35.70
N VAL A 110 36.21 14.72 -36.58
CA VAL A 110 35.62 14.51 -37.92
C VAL A 110 35.55 13.00 -38.21
N THR A 111 34.49 12.56 -38.88
CA THR A 111 34.25 11.24 -39.48
C THR A 111 33.67 11.45 -40.90
N PRO A 112 33.41 10.45 -41.77
CA PRO A 112 33.73 9.01 -41.75
C PRO A 112 34.46 8.57 -43.06
N ILE A 113 34.51 7.27 -43.39
CA ILE A 113 34.11 6.65 -44.70
C ILE A 113 34.39 5.13 -44.71
N SER A 114 33.68 4.38 -45.57
CA SER A 114 33.62 2.91 -45.62
C SER A 114 34.32 2.28 -46.83
N HIS A 115 34.77 1.03 -46.72
CA HIS A 115 34.29 -0.10 -47.56
C HIS A 115 34.84 -1.49 -47.14
N ASN A 116 34.24 -2.55 -47.70
CA ASN A 116 34.53 -3.98 -47.48
C ASN A 116 35.83 -4.38 -48.23
N HIS A 117 36.58 -5.44 -47.88
CA HIS A 117 36.14 -6.85 -47.98
C HIS A 117 37.03 -7.87 -47.23
N SER A 118 36.36 -8.90 -46.69
CA SER A 118 36.79 -10.30 -46.46
C SER A 118 38.29 -10.70 -46.45
N HIS A 119 38.74 -11.23 -45.31
CA HIS A 119 38.99 -12.68 -45.17
C HIS A 119 38.81 -13.12 -43.70
N CYS A 120 38.86 -14.43 -43.43
CA CYS A 120 38.45 -15.03 -42.16
C CYS A 120 39.53 -15.93 -41.56
N GLN A 121 39.92 -15.70 -40.31
CA GLN A 121 40.44 -16.74 -39.40
C GLN A 121 40.38 -16.31 -37.92
N ASN A 122 39.85 -17.23 -37.12
CA ASN A 122 39.78 -17.35 -35.65
C ASN A 122 40.61 -16.39 -34.78
N GLN A 123 39.93 -15.63 -33.90
CA GLN A 123 40.02 -15.77 -32.42
C GLN A 123 39.08 -14.75 -31.71
N THR A 124 37.96 -15.22 -31.14
CA THR A 124 37.00 -14.36 -30.42
C THR A 124 37.27 -14.35 -28.91
N HIS A 125 38.01 -13.34 -28.43
CA HIS A 125 37.93 -12.93 -27.03
C HIS A 125 36.54 -12.33 -26.77
N ALA A 126 35.67 -13.09 -26.10
CA ALA A 126 34.36 -12.61 -25.69
C ALA A 126 34.50 -11.58 -24.55
N ALA A 127 34.39 -10.29 -24.87
CA ALA A 127 34.35 -9.23 -23.87
C ALA A 127 33.12 -9.39 -22.97
N ALA A 128 33.30 -9.19 -21.66
CA ALA A 128 32.24 -9.37 -20.68
C ALA A 128 31.16 -8.28 -20.80
N VAL A 129 30.06 -8.60 -21.49
CA VAL A 129 28.88 -7.71 -21.56
C VAL A 129 28.29 -7.59 -20.16
N THR A 130 28.35 -6.39 -19.59
CA THR A 130 27.84 -6.09 -18.25
C THR A 130 26.31 -5.98 -18.29
N MET A 131 25.63 -7.12 -18.36
CA MET A 131 24.18 -7.18 -18.24
C MET A 131 23.75 -6.89 -16.80
N ILE A 132 23.60 -5.59 -16.51
CA ILE A 132 22.46 -5.13 -15.71
C ILE A 132 21.20 -5.80 -16.30
N PRO A 133 20.26 -6.32 -15.49
CA PRO A 133 18.96 -6.72 -16.02
C PRO A 133 18.24 -5.46 -16.52
N GLU A 134 18.43 -5.14 -17.80
CA GLU A 134 17.74 -4.04 -18.47
C GLU A 134 16.24 -4.17 -18.23
N ARG A 135 15.57 -3.01 -18.08
CA ARG A 135 14.11 -2.95 -17.99
C ARG A 135 13.53 -3.35 -19.35
N ARG A 136 13.41 -4.67 -19.60
CA ARG A 136 12.75 -5.23 -20.79
C ARG A 136 11.45 -4.47 -21.03
N GLU A 137 11.23 -4.09 -22.29
CA GLU A 137 10.19 -3.13 -22.66
C GLU A 137 8.82 -3.53 -22.10
N PRO A 138 8.01 -2.55 -21.66
CA PRO A 138 6.66 -2.83 -21.19
C PRO A 138 5.84 -3.44 -22.32
N ALA A 139 5.03 -4.45 -21.99
CA ALA A 139 4.32 -5.30 -22.96
C ALA A 139 3.33 -4.57 -23.90
N PHE A 140 3.06 -3.28 -23.65
CA PHE A 140 2.27 -2.42 -24.52
C PHE A 140 2.92 -1.04 -24.63
N SER A 141 2.85 -0.40 -25.79
CA SER A 141 3.29 0.99 -25.97
C SER A 141 2.54 1.96 -25.03
N ALA A 142 3.21 3.02 -24.57
CA ALA A 142 2.58 4.10 -23.81
C ALA A 142 1.46 4.81 -24.61
N THR A 143 1.47 4.70 -25.94
CA THR A 143 0.40 5.18 -26.82
C THR A 143 -0.65 4.12 -27.17
N ALA A 144 -0.46 2.83 -26.86
CA ALA A 144 -1.37 1.74 -27.22
C ALA A 144 -2.82 1.99 -26.77
N SER A 145 -3.80 1.78 -27.64
CA SER A 145 -5.22 1.98 -27.32
C SER A 145 -5.77 0.85 -26.45
N ILE A 146 -6.73 1.17 -25.58
CA ILE A 146 -7.34 0.20 -24.66
C ILE A 146 -8.73 -0.16 -25.16
N VAL A 147 -9.04 -1.44 -25.32
CA VAL A 147 -10.40 -1.92 -25.65
C VAL A 147 -11.07 -2.49 -24.41
N LEU A 148 -12.31 -2.07 -24.13
CA LEU A 148 -13.16 -2.61 -23.08
C LEU A 148 -14.26 -3.48 -23.70
N VAL A 149 -14.24 -4.77 -23.38
CA VAL A 149 -15.21 -5.79 -23.85
C VAL A 149 -16.01 -6.39 -22.68
N GLY A 150 -17.07 -7.13 -22.97
CA GLY A 150 -17.97 -7.70 -21.96
C GLY A 150 -19.45 -7.36 -22.19
N ILE A 151 -20.30 -7.78 -21.27
CA ILE A 151 -21.77 -7.70 -21.39
C ILE A 151 -22.26 -6.23 -21.28
N ARG A 152 -23.45 -5.93 -21.80
CA ARG A 152 -24.15 -4.66 -21.52
C ARG A 152 -24.49 -4.60 -20.03
N GLY A 153 -24.26 -3.45 -19.39
CA GLY A 153 -24.47 -3.26 -17.94
C GLY A 153 -23.26 -3.55 -17.04
N SER A 154 -22.16 -4.13 -17.55
CA SER A 154 -20.95 -4.35 -16.72
C SER A 154 -20.18 -3.07 -16.36
N GLY A 155 -20.60 -1.89 -16.85
CA GLY A 155 -20.05 -0.57 -16.49
C GLY A 155 -18.98 -0.02 -17.44
N LYS A 156 -18.72 -0.70 -18.57
CA LYS A 156 -17.68 -0.35 -19.55
C LYS A 156 -17.61 1.14 -19.92
N SER A 157 -18.76 1.77 -20.21
CA SER A 157 -18.81 3.18 -20.59
C SER A 157 -18.36 4.13 -19.48
N THR A 158 -18.66 3.81 -18.22
CA THR A 158 -18.19 4.56 -17.03
C THR A 158 -16.67 4.42 -16.85
N LEU A 159 -16.17 3.18 -16.96
CA LEU A 159 -14.73 2.89 -16.91
C LEU A 159 -13.96 3.57 -18.06
N ALA A 160 -14.56 3.64 -19.25
CA ALA A 160 -13.99 4.36 -20.38
C ALA A 160 -13.88 5.86 -20.15
N ILE A 161 -14.87 6.50 -19.51
CA ILE A 161 -14.82 7.92 -19.13
C ILE A 161 -13.74 8.16 -18.06
N ILE A 162 -13.62 7.26 -17.08
CA ILE A 162 -12.55 7.29 -16.06
C ILE A 162 -11.16 7.25 -16.72
N ALA A 163 -10.89 6.25 -17.57
CA ALA A 163 -9.60 6.14 -18.27
C ALA A 163 -9.34 7.29 -19.26
N SER A 164 -10.37 7.73 -19.98
CA SER A 164 -10.30 8.88 -20.89
C SER A 164 -9.89 10.16 -20.16
N THR A 165 -10.50 10.43 -19.00
CA THR A 165 -10.23 11.61 -18.18
C THR A 165 -8.82 11.56 -17.61
N ALA A 166 -8.41 10.43 -17.02
CA ALA A 166 -7.08 10.28 -16.44
C ALA A 166 -5.96 10.32 -17.49
N MET A 167 -6.10 9.56 -18.58
CA MET A 167 -5.05 9.43 -19.61
C MET A 167 -5.11 10.52 -20.69
N LYS A 168 -6.08 11.45 -20.63
CA LYS A 168 -6.37 12.47 -21.66
C LYS A 168 -6.58 11.87 -23.07
N ARG A 169 -7.32 10.76 -23.15
CA ARG A 169 -7.56 9.96 -24.36
C ARG A 169 -9.00 10.07 -24.86
N ARG A 170 -9.23 9.97 -26.18
CA ARG A 170 -10.59 10.00 -26.76
C ARG A 170 -11.32 8.67 -26.52
N VAL A 171 -12.59 8.72 -26.10
CA VAL A 171 -13.48 7.55 -26.08
C VAL A 171 -14.07 7.31 -27.47
N ILE A 172 -14.10 6.05 -27.88
CA ILE A 172 -14.82 5.56 -29.06
C ILE A 172 -15.79 4.48 -28.60
N ASP A 173 -17.06 4.63 -28.95
CA ASP A 173 -18.13 3.70 -28.61
C ASP A 173 -18.62 3.08 -29.91
N CYS A 174 -18.33 1.79 -30.13
CA CYS A 174 -18.58 1.13 -31.41
C CYS A 174 -20.05 1.19 -31.82
N GLU A 175 -20.98 1.16 -30.86
CA GLU A 175 -22.42 1.29 -31.13
C GLU A 175 -22.79 2.70 -31.62
N LYS A 176 -22.14 3.74 -31.09
CA LYS A 176 -22.32 5.12 -31.59
C LYS A 176 -21.71 5.30 -32.97
N THR A 177 -20.54 4.73 -33.24
CA THR A 177 -19.93 4.75 -34.58
C THR A 177 -20.81 4.05 -35.61
N PHE A 178 -21.40 2.89 -35.26
CA PHE A 178 -22.38 2.19 -36.09
C PHE A 178 -23.62 3.06 -36.37
N GLN A 179 -24.20 3.69 -35.32
CA GLN A 179 -25.34 4.58 -35.46
C GLN A 179 -25.02 5.85 -36.27
N GLN A 180 -23.80 6.37 -36.19
CA GLN A 180 -23.36 7.52 -37.00
C GLN A 180 -23.21 7.15 -38.49
N ALA A 181 -22.65 5.98 -38.79
CA ALA A 181 -22.46 5.49 -40.15
C ALA A 181 -23.77 5.14 -40.86
N LEU A 182 -24.68 4.43 -40.17
CA LEU A 182 -25.89 3.85 -40.80
C LEU A 182 -27.20 4.52 -40.39
N ARG A 183 -27.14 5.54 -39.52
CA ARG A 183 -28.31 6.24 -38.92
C ARG A 183 -29.27 5.36 -38.09
N LEU A 184 -29.01 4.06 -37.99
CA LEU A 184 -29.73 3.06 -37.21
C LEU A 184 -28.81 2.44 -36.13
N SER A 185 -29.36 2.09 -34.97
CA SER A 185 -28.64 1.26 -34.00
C SER A 185 -28.46 -0.16 -34.53
N SER A 186 -27.48 -0.92 -34.01
CA SER A 186 -27.22 -2.29 -34.47
C SER A 186 -28.40 -3.21 -34.25
N ALA A 187 -29.13 -3.06 -33.15
CA ALA A 187 -30.38 -3.79 -32.88
C ALA A 187 -31.51 -3.46 -33.89
N ALA A 188 -31.65 -2.19 -34.30
CA ALA A 188 -32.63 -1.80 -35.30
C ALA A 188 -32.24 -2.29 -36.71
N TYR A 189 -30.96 -2.16 -37.06
CA TYR A 189 -30.41 -2.65 -38.32
C TYR A 189 -30.51 -4.18 -38.43
N MET A 190 -30.22 -4.92 -37.35
CA MET A 190 -30.40 -6.38 -37.26
C MET A 190 -31.85 -6.80 -37.47
N LYS A 191 -32.83 -6.02 -36.98
CA LYS A 191 -34.26 -6.28 -37.22
C LYS A 191 -34.67 -6.01 -38.67
N ALA A 192 -34.03 -5.06 -39.35
CA ALA A 192 -34.35 -4.66 -40.72
C ALA A 192 -33.63 -5.48 -41.81
N HIS A 193 -32.39 -5.91 -41.57
CA HIS A 193 -31.52 -6.55 -42.56
C HIS A 193 -31.05 -7.96 -42.15
N GLY A 194 -31.45 -8.45 -40.98
CA GLY A 194 -31.08 -9.76 -40.46
C GLY A 194 -29.75 -9.77 -39.68
N THR A 195 -29.50 -10.89 -39.00
CA THR A 195 -28.34 -11.09 -38.12
C THR A 195 -27.02 -11.13 -38.87
N ALA A 196 -26.92 -11.96 -39.92
CA ALA A 196 -25.69 -12.18 -40.67
C ALA A 196 -25.14 -10.89 -41.31
N GLU A 197 -26.01 -10.07 -41.91
CA GLU A 197 -25.62 -8.79 -42.51
C GLU A 197 -25.23 -7.76 -41.44
N CYS A 198 -25.97 -7.69 -40.32
CA CYS A 198 -25.58 -6.85 -39.20
C CYS A 198 -24.20 -7.22 -38.64
N HIS A 199 -23.91 -8.52 -38.49
CA HIS A 199 -22.60 -9.01 -38.03
C HIS A 199 -21.49 -8.68 -39.05
N ARG A 200 -21.75 -8.84 -40.35
CA ARG A 200 -20.81 -8.47 -41.43
C ARG A 200 -20.43 -6.99 -41.36
N VAL A 201 -21.42 -6.11 -41.14
CA VAL A 201 -21.22 -4.66 -41.08
C VAL A 201 -20.60 -4.23 -39.74
N GLN A 202 -20.97 -4.83 -38.61
CA GLN A 202 -20.27 -4.67 -37.32
C GLN A 202 -18.78 -5.05 -37.44
N ALA A 203 -18.47 -6.17 -38.11
CA ALA A 203 -17.09 -6.62 -38.30
C ALA A 203 -16.28 -5.72 -39.24
N ALA A 204 -16.92 -5.08 -40.23
CA ALA A 204 -16.28 -4.03 -41.02
C ALA A 204 -15.95 -2.82 -40.15
N ILE A 205 -16.95 -2.25 -39.47
CA ILE A 205 -16.81 -1.05 -38.63
C ILE A 205 -15.79 -1.27 -37.51
N LEU A 206 -15.76 -2.46 -36.87
CA LEU A 206 -14.76 -2.76 -35.84
C LEU A 206 -13.34 -2.85 -36.43
N ARG A 207 -13.16 -3.44 -37.62
CA ARG A 207 -11.85 -3.51 -38.29
C ARG A 207 -11.30 -2.10 -38.53
N ASP A 208 -12.13 -1.22 -39.06
CA ASP A 208 -11.74 0.14 -39.41
C ASP A 208 -11.47 0.97 -38.14
N VAL A 209 -12.34 0.87 -37.13
CA VAL A 209 -12.12 1.46 -35.79
C VAL A 209 -10.80 1.00 -35.17
N LEU A 210 -10.50 -0.31 -35.16
CA LEU A 210 -9.25 -0.82 -34.56
C LEU A 210 -8.02 -0.40 -35.37
N ARG A 211 -8.11 -0.33 -36.70
CA ARG A 211 -7.01 0.08 -37.60
C ARG A 211 -6.67 1.56 -37.45
N GLU A 212 -7.67 2.43 -37.53
CA GLU A 212 -7.49 3.88 -37.47
C GLU A 212 -7.16 4.39 -36.07
N ASN A 213 -7.65 3.70 -35.04
CA ASN A 213 -7.60 4.18 -33.65
C ASN A 213 -6.75 3.28 -32.75
N ALA A 214 -5.74 2.60 -33.33
CA ALA A 214 -4.79 1.73 -32.64
C ALA A 214 -3.97 2.43 -31.54
N GLN A 215 -3.93 3.77 -31.53
CA GLN A 215 -3.24 4.56 -30.50
C GLN A 215 -4.11 5.68 -29.90
N ARG A 216 -3.79 6.04 -28.64
CA ARG A 216 -4.31 7.18 -27.85
C ARG A 216 -5.84 7.22 -27.66
N CYS A 217 -6.53 6.09 -27.84
CA CYS A 217 -7.97 5.98 -27.67
C CYS A 217 -8.36 4.96 -26.57
N ILE A 218 -9.61 5.07 -26.10
CA ILE A 218 -10.30 4.08 -25.28
C ILE A 218 -11.52 3.60 -26.07
N ILE A 219 -11.55 2.34 -26.48
CA ILE A 219 -12.56 1.77 -27.38
C ILE A 219 -13.53 0.89 -26.56
N VAL A 220 -14.84 1.07 -26.71
CA VAL A 220 -15.87 0.28 -26.03
C VAL A 220 -16.62 -0.55 -27.06
N CYS A 221 -16.51 -1.88 -26.95
CA CYS A 221 -17.22 -2.83 -27.80
C CYS A 221 -18.10 -3.76 -26.94
N SER A 222 -19.32 -4.04 -27.40
CA SER A 222 -20.26 -4.98 -26.75
C SER A 222 -20.78 -6.07 -27.70
N TRP A 223 -20.25 -6.13 -28.93
CA TRP A 223 -20.70 -7.04 -29.97
C TRP A 223 -20.06 -8.42 -29.82
N VAL A 224 -20.77 -9.47 -30.25
CA VAL A 224 -20.35 -10.87 -30.12
C VAL A 224 -20.63 -11.61 -31.43
N ASP A 225 -19.58 -11.87 -32.20
CA ASP A 225 -19.61 -12.63 -33.45
C ASP A 225 -18.23 -13.25 -33.71
N ARG A 226 -18.16 -14.34 -34.49
CA ARG A 226 -16.88 -15.02 -34.83
C ARG A 226 -15.84 -14.09 -35.44
N ALA A 227 -16.24 -13.18 -36.34
CA ALA A 227 -15.32 -12.22 -36.97
C ALA A 227 -14.88 -11.13 -35.98
N ILE A 228 -15.80 -10.64 -35.15
CA ILE A 228 -15.53 -9.68 -34.06
C ILE A 228 -14.51 -10.24 -33.07
N LEU A 229 -14.69 -11.49 -32.64
CA LEU A 229 -13.79 -12.15 -31.70
C LEU A 229 -12.39 -12.38 -32.28
N SER A 230 -12.26 -12.65 -33.59
CA SER A 230 -10.95 -12.73 -34.25
C SER A 230 -10.24 -11.37 -34.27
N LEU A 231 -10.93 -10.32 -34.72
CA LEU A 231 -10.38 -8.95 -34.77
C LEU A 231 -9.86 -8.49 -33.39
N LEU A 232 -10.63 -8.78 -32.33
CA LEU A 232 -10.23 -8.48 -30.95
C LEU A 232 -9.01 -9.30 -30.49
N ARG A 233 -8.96 -10.60 -30.78
CA ARG A 233 -7.82 -11.48 -30.46
C ARG A 233 -6.54 -11.07 -31.20
N ASP A 234 -6.65 -10.64 -32.44
CA ASP A 234 -5.50 -10.20 -33.23
C ASP A 234 -5.00 -8.84 -32.75
N PHE A 235 -5.90 -7.94 -32.35
CA PHE A 235 -5.57 -6.67 -31.70
C PHE A 235 -4.94 -6.86 -30.30
N SER A 236 -5.37 -7.87 -29.54
CA SER A 236 -4.87 -8.16 -28.19
C SER A 236 -3.41 -8.66 -28.14
N ARG A 237 -2.78 -8.89 -29.30
CA ARG A 237 -1.34 -9.20 -29.39
C ARG A 237 -0.44 -7.99 -29.16
N ALA A 238 -0.95 -6.77 -29.37
CA ALA A 238 -0.19 -5.52 -29.30
C ALA A 238 -0.85 -4.43 -28.44
N ASN A 239 -2.07 -4.66 -27.94
CA ASN A 239 -2.85 -3.68 -27.18
C ASN A 239 -3.63 -4.34 -26.03
N PRO A 240 -3.96 -3.62 -24.94
CA PRO A 240 -4.86 -4.11 -23.90
C PRO A 240 -6.29 -4.32 -24.43
N VAL A 241 -6.81 -5.54 -24.28
CA VAL A 241 -8.22 -5.89 -24.51
C VAL A 241 -8.76 -6.47 -23.20
N ILE A 242 -9.43 -5.62 -22.44
CA ILE A 242 -9.87 -5.88 -21.06
C ILE A 242 -11.33 -6.33 -21.07
N GLN A 243 -11.57 -7.53 -20.58
CA GLN A 243 -12.91 -8.02 -20.29
C GLN A 243 -13.41 -7.47 -18.95
N VAL A 244 -14.51 -6.72 -18.97
CA VAL A 244 -15.13 -6.13 -17.78
C VAL A 244 -16.25 -7.05 -17.29
N LEU A 245 -15.97 -7.79 -16.21
CA LEU A 245 -16.92 -8.61 -15.46
C LEU A 245 -17.67 -7.75 -14.44
N ARG A 246 -18.85 -8.18 -14.00
CA ARG A 246 -19.66 -7.55 -12.95
C ARG A 246 -20.55 -8.61 -12.30
N ASP A 247 -21.00 -8.38 -11.07
CA ASP A 247 -21.88 -9.32 -10.36
C ASP A 247 -23.20 -9.58 -11.14
N PRO A 248 -23.64 -10.84 -11.30
CA PRO A 248 -24.84 -11.20 -12.05
C PRO A 248 -26.10 -10.46 -11.61
N ARG A 249 -26.30 -10.19 -10.31
CA ARG A 249 -27.51 -9.50 -9.82
C ARG A 249 -27.61 -8.07 -10.36
N ALA A 250 -26.49 -7.36 -10.40
CA ALA A 250 -26.44 -6.01 -10.95
C ALA A 250 -26.51 -5.96 -12.49
N ILE A 251 -26.24 -7.08 -13.17
CA ILE A 251 -26.53 -7.25 -14.60
C ILE A 251 -28.03 -7.52 -14.80
N GLN A 252 -28.65 -8.34 -13.94
CA GLN A 252 -30.10 -8.60 -13.92
C GLN A 252 -30.89 -7.30 -13.73
N GLU A 253 -30.55 -6.51 -12.72
CA GLU A 253 -31.15 -5.19 -12.43
C GLU A 253 -31.04 -4.23 -13.62
N HIS A 254 -29.85 -4.11 -14.23
CA HIS A 254 -29.59 -3.19 -15.33
C HIS A 254 -30.28 -3.60 -16.64
N LEU A 255 -30.38 -4.89 -16.91
CA LEU A 255 -31.02 -5.44 -18.12
C LEU A 255 -32.50 -5.76 -17.93
N LYS A 256 -33.02 -5.65 -16.69
CA LYS A 256 -34.39 -6.00 -16.28
C LYS A 256 -34.78 -7.44 -16.64
N ILE A 257 -33.87 -8.39 -16.39
CA ILE A 257 -34.10 -9.82 -16.65
C ILE A 257 -34.91 -10.43 -15.50
N GLU A 258 -35.96 -11.18 -15.82
CA GLU A 258 -36.93 -11.69 -14.85
C GLU A 258 -36.33 -12.69 -13.84
N THR A 259 -35.40 -13.56 -14.26
CA THR A 259 -34.88 -14.64 -13.42
C THR A 259 -33.36 -14.64 -13.32
N ALA A 260 -32.86 -15.05 -12.15
CA ALA A 260 -31.44 -15.03 -11.81
C ALA A 260 -30.66 -16.11 -12.58
N GLU A 261 -31.28 -17.26 -12.85
CA GLU A 261 -30.69 -18.42 -13.51
C GLU A 261 -30.43 -18.11 -14.98
N LYS A 262 -31.43 -17.52 -15.69
CA LYS A 262 -31.25 -17.01 -17.06
C LYS A 262 -30.11 -16.00 -17.11
N THR A 263 -30.02 -15.11 -16.12
CA THR A 263 -28.93 -14.12 -16.04
C THR A 263 -27.57 -14.78 -15.83
N GLN A 264 -27.45 -15.73 -14.90
CA GLN A 264 -26.22 -16.48 -14.66
C GLN A 264 -25.77 -17.23 -15.92
N SER A 265 -26.68 -17.95 -16.60
CA SER A 265 -26.35 -18.66 -17.85
C SER A 265 -25.83 -17.71 -18.94
N ILE A 266 -26.47 -16.55 -19.12
CA ILE A 266 -26.01 -15.52 -20.06
C ILE A 266 -24.64 -14.97 -19.64
N VAL A 267 -24.41 -14.75 -18.34
CA VAL A 267 -23.14 -14.23 -17.81
C VAL A 267 -22.00 -15.23 -17.99
N SER A 268 -22.14 -16.48 -17.57
CA SER A 268 -21.09 -17.50 -17.69
C SER A 268 -20.78 -17.80 -19.17
N ALA A 269 -21.81 -17.94 -20.03
CA ALA A 269 -21.62 -18.17 -21.47
C ALA A 269 -20.90 -17.00 -22.17
N SER A 270 -21.35 -15.77 -21.93
CA SER A 270 -20.68 -14.58 -22.47
C SER A 270 -19.26 -14.43 -21.94
N THR A 271 -19.03 -14.79 -20.67
CA THR A 271 -17.72 -14.71 -20.02
C THR A 271 -16.71 -15.67 -20.64
N ALA A 272 -17.12 -16.91 -20.91
CA ALA A 272 -16.30 -17.87 -21.65
C ALA A 272 -15.95 -17.35 -23.06
N ILE A 273 -16.93 -16.78 -23.78
CA ILE A 273 -16.73 -16.23 -25.13
C ILE A 273 -15.73 -15.07 -25.14
N PHE A 274 -15.91 -14.06 -24.28
CA PHE A 274 -15.02 -12.89 -24.23
C PHE A 274 -13.60 -13.24 -23.77
N ARG A 275 -13.39 -14.30 -22.98
CA ARG A 275 -12.04 -14.77 -22.61
C ARG A 275 -11.22 -15.16 -23.83
N THR A 276 -11.86 -15.69 -24.88
CA THR A 276 -11.18 -16.13 -26.11
C THR A 276 -10.63 -14.97 -26.98
N CYS A 277 -10.91 -13.70 -26.64
CA CYS A 277 -10.50 -12.54 -27.43
C CYS A 277 -9.92 -11.37 -26.61
N SER A 278 -9.86 -11.54 -25.29
CA SER A 278 -9.27 -10.58 -24.35
C SER A 278 -7.94 -11.11 -23.83
N ASN A 279 -7.02 -10.23 -23.46
CA ASN A 279 -5.77 -10.59 -22.77
C ASN A 279 -5.80 -10.26 -21.27
N LEU A 280 -6.83 -9.55 -20.80
CA LEU A 280 -6.92 -9.02 -19.44
C LEU A 280 -8.36 -9.12 -18.90
N GLU A 281 -8.52 -9.23 -17.58
CA GLU A 281 -9.81 -9.27 -16.88
C GLU A 281 -9.87 -8.27 -15.73
N PHE A 282 -11.00 -7.56 -15.62
CA PHE A 282 -11.29 -6.62 -14.54
C PHE A 282 -12.69 -6.87 -13.98
N PHE A 283 -12.80 -7.14 -12.67
CA PHE A 283 -14.10 -7.26 -12.00
C PHE A 283 -14.56 -5.89 -11.48
N ASN A 284 -15.59 -5.34 -12.13
CA ASN A 284 -16.22 -4.09 -11.73
C ASN A 284 -17.27 -4.35 -10.65
N ILE A 285 -16.93 -4.02 -9.40
CA ILE A 285 -17.81 -4.20 -8.24
C ILE A 285 -18.99 -3.26 -8.31
N SER A 286 -20.18 -3.81 -8.04
CA SER A 286 -21.41 -3.04 -7.86
C SER A 286 -21.47 -2.44 -6.47
N GLU A 287 -21.41 -1.12 -6.39
CA GLU A 287 -21.73 -0.40 -5.16
C GLU A 287 -23.25 -0.45 -4.95
N ARG A 288 -23.68 -1.04 -3.84
CA ARG A 288 -25.07 -0.94 -3.40
C ARG A 288 -25.31 0.49 -2.94
N VAL A 289 -26.22 1.19 -3.60
CA VAL A 289 -26.95 2.27 -2.93
C VAL A 289 -27.78 1.58 -1.84
N ARG A 290 -27.29 1.56 -0.59
CA ARG A 290 -28.05 1.04 0.56
C ARG A 290 -29.43 1.71 0.56
N ASP A 291 -30.49 0.94 0.74
CA ASP A 291 -31.90 1.32 0.49
C ASP A 291 -32.34 2.69 1.07
N VAL A 292 -32.18 3.77 0.29
CA VAL A 292 -32.63 5.13 0.65
C VAL A 292 -34.14 5.35 0.38
N ALA A 293 -34.83 4.38 -0.21
CA ALA A 293 -36.19 4.55 -0.76
C ALA A 293 -37.26 3.57 -0.23
N SER A 294 -36.87 2.51 0.48
CA SER A 294 -37.68 1.30 0.68
C SER A 294 -37.99 0.96 2.14
N GLN A 295 -37.34 1.63 3.10
CA GLN A 295 -37.65 1.53 4.54
C GLN A 295 -37.71 2.96 5.13
N ASN A 296 -38.68 3.19 6.02
CA ASN A 296 -39.02 4.49 6.66
C ASN A 296 -39.88 5.50 5.87
N LEU A 297 -40.59 5.09 4.81
CA LEU A 297 -41.69 5.90 4.22
C LEU A 297 -43.08 5.68 4.86
N ALA A 298 -43.15 4.91 5.95
CA ALA A 298 -44.41 4.51 6.60
C ALA A 298 -44.58 4.99 8.06
N GLN A 299 -43.50 5.43 8.73
CA GLN A 299 -43.51 5.78 10.17
C GLN A 299 -42.59 6.97 10.51
N VAL A 300 -42.73 8.09 9.78
CA VAL A 300 -42.36 9.41 10.32
C VAL A 300 -43.49 10.40 9.97
N LYS A 301 -44.35 10.63 10.94
CA LYS A 301 -45.09 11.88 11.08
C LYS A 301 -44.64 12.52 12.38
N ASP A 302 -44.45 13.84 12.34
CA ASP A 302 -44.43 14.73 13.50
C ASP A 302 -43.36 14.47 14.59
N THR A 303 -42.09 14.64 14.22
CA THR A 303 -41.02 15.08 15.14
C THR A 303 -39.98 15.94 14.42
N ASP A 304 -39.76 17.17 14.90
CA ASP A 304 -38.65 18.04 14.48
C ASP A 304 -37.34 17.61 15.15
N ASP A 305 -36.63 16.63 14.57
CA ASP A 305 -35.25 16.32 14.96
C ASP A 305 -34.24 16.96 14.01
N MET A 306 -33.51 17.96 14.53
CA MET A 306 -32.47 18.71 13.81
C MET A 306 -31.12 17.95 13.72
N SER A 307 -31.13 16.61 13.86
CA SER A 307 -29.95 15.77 13.69
C SER A 307 -29.52 15.67 12.21
N GLY A 308 -28.57 16.51 11.80
CA GLY A 308 -28.08 16.58 10.42
C GLY A 308 -27.29 15.35 9.95
N GLU A 309 -27.97 14.28 9.54
CA GLU A 309 -27.37 13.07 8.98
C GLU A 309 -26.50 13.37 7.74
N ARG A 310 -25.17 13.27 7.90
CA ARG A 310 -24.18 13.45 6.82
C ARG A 310 -24.14 12.23 5.88
N ARG A 311 -25.23 12.01 5.14
CA ARG A 311 -25.38 10.90 4.17
C ARG A 311 -24.25 10.93 3.12
N PRO A 312 -23.62 9.77 2.79
CA PRO A 312 -22.56 9.73 1.78
C PRO A 312 -23.14 10.04 0.40
N ALA A 313 -22.77 11.20 -0.15
CA ALA A 313 -23.35 11.69 -1.39
C ALA A 313 -22.93 10.83 -2.61
N PRO A 314 -23.83 10.59 -3.58
CA PRO A 314 -23.69 9.53 -4.58
C PRO A 314 -22.50 9.67 -5.55
N TYR A 315 -21.87 10.85 -5.64
CA TYR A 315 -20.65 11.06 -6.43
C TYR A 315 -19.38 10.45 -5.79
N LEU A 316 -19.43 10.04 -4.50
CA LEU A 316 -18.28 9.42 -3.82
C LEU A 316 -18.05 7.96 -4.25
N ALA A 317 -19.10 7.22 -4.60
CA ALA A 317 -19.03 5.84 -5.09
C ALA A 317 -18.08 5.71 -6.31
N LEU A 318 -18.30 6.55 -7.32
CA LEU A 318 -17.47 6.62 -8.53
C LEU A 318 -15.96 6.77 -8.26
N LYS A 319 -15.55 7.37 -7.13
CA LYS A 319 -14.12 7.52 -6.78
C LYS A 319 -13.44 6.20 -6.40
N ARG A 320 -14.15 5.24 -5.83
CA ARG A 320 -13.56 3.91 -5.55
C ARG A 320 -13.46 3.09 -6.84
N ALA A 321 -14.40 3.26 -7.77
CA ALA A 321 -14.28 2.70 -9.13
C ALA A 321 -13.10 3.32 -9.91
N GLU A 322 -12.94 4.65 -9.83
CA GLU A 322 -11.77 5.38 -10.35
C GLU A 322 -10.46 4.83 -9.75
N ARG A 323 -10.35 4.80 -8.41
CA ARG A 323 -9.16 4.31 -7.69
C ARG A 323 -8.79 2.89 -8.12
N HIS A 324 -9.74 1.94 -8.08
CA HIS A 324 -9.48 0.54 -8.41
C HIS A 324 -9.11 0.35 -9.89
N PHE A 325 -9.82 1.01 -10.82
CA PHE A 325 -9.57 0.84 -12.25
C PHE A 325 -8.28 1.52 -12.72
N LEU A 326 -7.95 2.72 -12.23
CA LEU A 326 -6.68 3.38 -12.55
C LEU A 326 -5.49 2.63 -11.94
N LYS A 327 -5.64 2.06 -10.74
CA LYS A 327 -4.64 1.15 -10.15
C LYS A 327 -4.42 -0.10 -11.01
N PHE A 328 -5.49 -0.77 -11.45
CA PHE A 328 -5.39 -1.89 -12.39
C PHE A 328 -4.68 -1.49 -13.70
N LEU A 329 -5.10 -0.39 -14.33
CA LEU A 329 -4.47 0.08 -15.56
C LEU A 329 -2.99 0.47 -15.37
N SER A 330 -2.56 0.91 -14.17
CA SER A 330 -1.14 1.18 -13.88
C SER A 330 -0.26 -0.07 -13.79
N LEU A 331 -0.86 -1.25 -13.64
CA LEU A 331 -0.18 -2.56 -13.70
C LEU A 331 -0.21 -3.17 -15.12
N VAL A 332 -0.97 -2.56 -16.03
CA VAL A 332 -1.11 -2.98 -17.44
C VAL A 332 -0.27 -2.09 -18.37
N MET A 333 -0.34 -0.77 -18.22
CA MET A 333 0.32 0.21 -19.07
C MET A 333 1.75 0.53 -18.58
N PRO A 334 2.64 1.06 -19.43
CA PRO A 334 3.93 1.60 -18.98
C PRO A 334 3.77 2.69 -17.91
N ASN A 335 4.75 2.78 -17.01
CA ASN A 335 4.88 3.89 -16.06
C ASN A 335 4.76 5.26 -16.79
N GLY A 336 4.04 6.20 -16.19
CA GLY A 336 3.76 7.52 -16.79
C GLY A 336 2.64 7.56 -17.84
N SER A 337 2.19 6.43 -18.40
CA SER A 337 1.06 6.39 -19.37
C SER A 337 -0.29 6.82 -18.77
N ILE A 338 -0.38 6.78 -17.45
CA ILE A 338 -1.44 7.30 -16.62
C ILE A 338 -0.75 8.27 -15.66
N PRO A 339 -1.33 9.44 -15.34
CA PRO A 339 -0.86 10.26 -14.23
C PRO A 339 -0.93 9.42 -12.94
N PHE A 340 0.22 8.86 -12.53
CA PHE A 340 0.29 8.07 -11.32
C PHE A 340 0.07 9.02 -10.16
N ILE A 341 -1.07 8.87 -9.48
CA ILE A 341 -1.41 9.75 -8.35
C ILE A 341 -0.61 9.26 -7.15
N GLU A 342 0.66 9.65 -7.10
CA GLU A 342 1.63 9.26 -6.08
C GLU A 342 0.98 9.38 -4.70
N SER A 343 1.01 8.26 -3.99
CA SER A 343 0.59 8.19 -2.60
C SER A 343 1.62 8.96 -1.77
N ALA A 344 1.21 10.12 -1.24
CA ALA A 344 2.00 10.98 -0.37
C ALA A 344 2.30 10.38 1.02
N PHE A 345 1.95 9.11 1.23
CA PHE A 345 2.27 8.36 2.43
C PHE A 345 3.68 7.75 2.26
N PRO A 346 4.63 8.02 3.17
CA PRO A 346 6.07 7.87 2.94
C PRO A 346 6.53 6.50 2.45
N LEU A 347 5.93 5.40 2.92
CA LEU A 347 6.34 4.05 2.52
C LEU A 347 5.76 3.64 1.16
N ALA A 348 4.88 4.44 0.54
CA ALA A 348 4.18 4.07 -0.69
C ALA A 348 4.97 4.30 -1.98
N SER A 349 6.03 5.12 -1.94
CA SER A 349 7.03 5.21 -3.02
C SER A 349 8.12 4.15 -2.93
N ILE A 350 8.31 3.53 -1.75
CA ILE A 350 9.33 2.50 -1.52
C ILE A 350 8.73 1.12 -1.86
N PRO A 351 9.38 0.30 -2.71
CA PRO A 351 8.92 -1.06 -2.98
C PRO A 351 8.87 -1.93 -1.72
N THR A 352 8.14 -3.06 -1.76
CA THR A 352 7.94 -3.90 -0.57
C THR A 352 9.09 -4.89 -0.36
N GLU A 353 9.87 -5.15 -1.40
CA GLU A 353 11.05 -6.02 -1.34
C GLU A 353 12.32 -5.34 -0.80
N ASP A 354 12.41 -4.01 -0.88
CA ASP A 354 13.55 -3.24 -0.38
C ASP A 354 13.43 -2.98 1.14
N ARG A 355 12.19 -2.79 1.60
CA ARG A 355 11.83 -2.55 3.01
C ARG A 355 12.06 -3.78 3.87
N ARG A 356 12.53 -3.54 5.11
CA ARG A 356 12.91 -4.59 6.06
C ARG A 356 11.76 -5.10 6.95
N PHE A 357 11.78 -6.40 7.21
CA PHE A 357 10.82 -7.20 7.98
C PHE A 357 9.39 -7.18 7.44
N THR A 358 9.21 -7.09 6.12
CA THR A 358 7.88 -7.03 5.50
C THR A 358 7.14 -8.37 5.54
N TYR A 359 5.81 -8.32 5.61
CA TYR A 359 4.95 -9.50 5.77
C TYR A 359 3.88 -9.63 4.68
N ALA A 360 3.57 -10.87 4.29
CA ALA A 360 2.49 -11.20 3.38
C ALA A 360 1.41 -12.02 4.09
N THR A 361 0.21 -11.47 4.29
CA THR A 361 -0.89 -12.22 4.94
C THR A 361 -1.41 -13.28 3.98
N SER A 362 -1.24 -14.55 4.34
CA SER A 362 -1.49 -15.70 3.47
C SER A 362 -2.87 -16.31 3.77
N VAL A 363 -3.77 -16.25 2.79
CA VAL A 363 -5.17 -16.71 2.90
C VAL A 363 -5.54 -17.59 1.71
N ARG A 364 -6.26 -18.69 1.95
CA ARG A 364 -6.64 -19.66 0.91
C ARG A 364 -7.87 -19.22 0.13
N LEU A 365 -7.86 -19.43 -1.19
CA LEU A 365 -9.02 -19.21 -2.05
C LEU A 365 -10.21 -20.04 -1.58
N SER A 366 -9.99 -21.31 -1.21
CA SER A 366 -11.02 -22.19 -0.68
C SER A 366 -11.77 -21.61 0.53
N SER A 367 -11.07 -20.89 1.42
CA SER A 367 -11.66 -20.19 2.56
C SER A 367 -12.41 -18.93 2.14
N LEU A 368 -11.83 -18.11 1.25
CA LEU A 368 -12.47 -16.87 0.74
C LEU A 368 -13.75 -17.13 -0.07
N LEU A 369 -13.91 -18.33 -0.64
CA LEU A 369 -15.11 -18.78 -1.34
C LEU A 369 -16.16 -19.43 -0.42
N GLN A 370 -15.87 -19.61 0.87
CA GLN A 370 -16.78 -20.20 1.86
C GLN A 370 -17.34 -19.19 2.88
N ASP A 371 -16.79 -17.98 3.01
CA ASP A 371 -17.27 -17.01 4.00
C ASP A 371 -18.47 -16.20 3.49
N ASP A 372 -19.68 -16.68 3.81
CA ASP A 372 -20.96 -16.00 3.57
C ASP A 372 -21.05 -14.60 4.21
N ARG A 373 -20.19 -14.27 5.19
CA ARG A 373 -20.16 -12.94 5.83
C ARG A 373 -19.35 -11.91 5.04
N GLY A 374 -18.57 -12.36 4.04
CA GLY A 374 -17.69 -11.52 3.23
C GLY A 374 -16.28 -11.36 3.80
N ILE A 375 -15.37 -10.90 2.94
CA ILE A 375 -13.92 -10.86 3.22
C ILE A 375 -13.59 -9.68 4.16
N ASP A 376 -13.09 -9.96 5.36
CA ASP A 376 -12.54 -8.93 6.25
C ASP A 376 -11.15 -8.49 5.78
N ILE A 377 -11.11 -7.49 4.90
CA ILE A 377 -9.87 -6.94 4.36
C ILE A 377 -9.08 -6.17 5.44
N GLU A 378 -9.74 -5.66 6.50
CA GLU A 378 -9.04 -4.98 7.60
C GLU A 378 -8.22 -5.98 8.44
N GLN A 379 -8.74 -7.19 8.68
CA GLN A 379 -7.97 -8.29 9.27
C GLN A 379 -6.79 -8.70 8.37
N LEU A 380 -6.98 -8.75 7.05
CA LEU A 380 -5.92 -9.15 6.11
C LEU A 380 -4.76 -8.15 6.06
N GLU A 381 -5.04 -6.84 6.13
CA GLU A 381 -4.03 -5.78 5.94
C GLU A 381 -3.37 -5.29 7.24
N THR A 382 -3.93 -5.59 8.42
CA THR A 382 -3.43 -5.06 9.70
C THR A 382 -2.03 -5.58 10.02
N GLY A 383 -1.04 -4.69 9.88
CA GLY A 383 0.38 -5.00 10.08
C GLY A 383 1.06 -5.69 8.90
N ALA A 384 0.35 -5.88 7.78
CA ALA A 384 0.86 -6.53 6.58
C ALA A 384 1.40 -5.54 5.53
N ASP A 385 2.20 -6.06 4.61
CA ASP A 385 2.79 -5.30 3.50
C ASP A 385 2.38 -5.85 2.12
N ALA A 386 1.74 -7.02 2.08
CA ALA A 386 1.08 -7.63 0.93
C ALA A 386 -0.02 -8.60 1.41
N ILE A 387 -0.97 -8.93 0.54
CA ILE A 387 -1.94 -10.02 0.77
C ILE A 387 -1.62 -11.15 -0.23
N GLU A 388 -1.31 -12.33 0.27
CA GLU A 388 -1.10 -13.55 -0.52
C GLU A 388 -2.40 -14.36 -0.60
N ILE A 389 -2.95 -14.47 -1.81
CA ILE A 389 -4.13 -15.28 -2.09
C ILE A 389 -3.62 -16.61 -2.65
N VAL A 390 -3.76 -17.66 -1.86
CA VAL A 390 -3.29 -19.02 -2.14
C VAL A 390 -4.36 -19.78 -2.90
N ILE A 391 -4.16 -19.97 -4.20
CA ILE A 391 -4.97 -20.81 -5.08
C ILE A 391 -4.65 -22.28 -4.75
N ASP A 392 -5.50 -22.89 -3.92
CA ASP A 392 -5.34 -24.25 -3.42
C ASP A 392 -6.20 -25.30 -4.15
N ASP A 393 -6.86 -24.91 -5.25
CA ASP A 393 -7.73 -25.77 -6.06
C ASP A 393 -7.05 -27.08 -6.50
N ILE A 394 -5.83 -27.01 -7.06
CA ILE A 394 -5.11 -28.18 -7.58
C ILE A 394 -4.77 -29.17 -6.44
N ASP A 395 -4.41 -28.67 -5.25
CA ASP A 395 -4.11 -29.51 -4.07
C ASP A 395 -5.39 -30.08 -3.43
N ILE A 396 -6.52 -29.36 -3.48
CA ILE A 396 -7.83 -29.86 -3.02
C ILE A 396 -8.38 -30.93 -3.95
N MET A 397 -8.22 -30.79 -5.27
CA MET A 397 -8.76 -31.71 -6.27
C MET A 397 -7.89 -32.96 -6.48
N TYR A 398 -6.56 -32.81 -6.51
CA TYR A 398 -5.61 -33.84 -6.94
C TYR A 398 -4.45 -34.10 -5.95
N GLY A 399 -4.41 -33.36 -4.83
CA GLY A 399 -3.39 -33.51 -3.79
C GLY A 399 -3.55 -34.77 -2.92
N ALA A 400 -2.63 -34.93 -1.97
CA ALA A 400 -2.46 -36.18 -1.21
C ALA A 400 -3.74 -36.68 -0.50
N SER A 401 -4.56 -35.76 0.00
CA SER A 401 -5.69 -36.05 0.90
C SER A 401 -6.94 -36.63 0.23
N ARG A 402 -6.98 -36.74 -1.11
CA ARG A 402 -8.05 -37.44 -1.86
C ARG A 402 -7.52 -38.61 -2.72
N GLY A 403 -6.29 -39.03 -2.44
CA GLY A 403 -5.54 -39.99 -3.24
C GLY A 403 -4.83 -39.30 -4.40
N ARG A 404 -3.51 -39.51 -4.52
CA ARG A 404 -2.65 -38.87 -5.53
C ARG A 404 -2.96 -39.39 -6.95
N ARG A 405 -4.04 -38.91 -7.56
CA ARG A 405 -4.35 -39.13 -8.98
C ARG A 405 -4.04 -37.86 -9.76
N PRO A 406 -3.28 -37.92 -10.87
CA PRO A 406 -3.06 -36.74 -11.69
C PRO A 406 -4.38 -36.22 -12.30
N PRO A 407 -4.45 -34.93 -12.65
CA PRO A 407 -5.55 -34.43 -13.48
C PRO A 407 -5.59 -35.19 -14.82
N PRO A 408 -6.77 -35.56 -15.34
CA PRO A 408 -6.91 -36.15 -16.66
C PRO A 408 -6.23 -35.30 -17.76
N PRO A 409 -5.61 -35.89 -18.79
CA PRO A 409 -5.04 -35.14 -19.91
C PRO A 409 -6.08 -34.22 -20.56
N GLY A 410 -5.73 -32.95 -20.75
CA GLY A 410 -6.65 -31.93 -21.26
C GLY A 410 -7.60 -31.32 -20.21
N THR A 411 -7.41 -31.61 -18.91
CA THR A 411 -8.05 -30.82 -17.83
C THR A 411 -7.52 -29.40 -17.85
N THR A 412 -8.44 -28.43 -17.92
CA THR A 412 -8.16 -27.00 -17.96
C THR A 412 -8.78 -26.26 -16.77
N LEU A 413 -8.47 -24.97 -16.60
CA LEU A 413 -9.16 -24.12 -15.62
C LEU A 413 -10.65 -23.97 -15.97
N ASP A 414 -11.52 -24.37 -15.03
CA ASP A 414 -12.96 -24.17 -15.15
C ASP A 414 -13.34 -22.66 -15.30
N PRO A 415 -14.17 -22.28 -16.30
CA PRO A 415 -14.55 -20.89 -16.51
C PRO A 415 -15.32 -20.22 -15.37
N GLU A 416 -16.08 -20.95 -14.54
CA GLU A 416 -16.76 -20.35 -13.39
C GLU A 416 -15.76 -20.15 -12.23
N ARG A 417 -14.87 -21.10 -11.97
CA ARG A 417 -13.75 -20.97 -11.01
C ARG A 417 -12.83 -19.80 -11.38
N GLY A 418 -12.46 -19.63 -12.65
CA GLY A 418 -11.77 -18.43 -13.10
C GLY A 418 -12.54 -17.14 -12.81
N SER A 419 -13.87 -17.13 -13.00
CA SER A 419 -14.70 -15.96 -12.68
C SER A 419 -14.80 -15.68 -11.18
N GLN A 420 -14.77 -16.72 -10.34
CA GLN A 420 -14.69 -16.63 -8.89
C GLN A 420 -13.35 -16.04 -8.45
N ILE A 421 -12.23 -16.45 -9.05
CA ILE A 421 -10.90 -15.88 -8.80
C ILE A 421 -10.85 -14.39 -9.20
N THR A 422 -11.32 -14.03 -10.41
CA THR A 422 -11.41 -12.61 -10.84
C THR A 422 -12.25 -11.77 -9.86
N LYS A 423 -13.36 -12.33 -9.34
CA LYS A 423 -14.21 -11.66 -8.34
C LYS A 423 -13.48 -11.44 -7.02
N VAL A 424 -12.83 -12.46 -6.46
CA VAL A 424 -12.08 -12.36 -5.19
C VAL A 424 -10.95 -11.32 -5.30
N PHE A 425 -10.12 -11.40 -6.33
CA PHE A 425 -9.03 -10.45 -6.56
C PHE A 425 -9.53 -9.01 -6.74
N GLY A 426 -10.60 -8.82 -7.52
CA GLY A 426 -11.23 -7.52 -7.69
C GLY A 426 -11.78 -6.96 -6.38
N THR A 427 -12.45 -7.78 -5.57
CA THR A 427 -13.00 -7.40 -4.25
C THR A 427 -11.91 -6.95 -3.29
N ILE A 428 -10.81 -7.70 -3.14
CA ILE A 428 -9.73 -7.32 -2.23
C ILE A 428 -8.99 -6.07 -2.74
N ARG A 429 -8.65 -6.00 -4.04
CA ARG A 429 -7.93 -4.85 -4.63
C ARG A 429 -8.71 -3.53 -4.62
N ARG A 430 -10.04 -3.57 -4.47
CA ARG A 430 -10.90 -2.37 -4.42
C ARG A 430 -10.70 -1.56 -3.15
N ASP A 431 -10.65 -2.25 -2.03
CA ASP A 431 -10.63 -1.68 -0.68
C ASP A 431 -9.37 -2.16 0.07
N THR A 432 -8.19 -2.06 -0.57
CA THR A 432 -6.88 -2.03 0.10
C THR A 432 -5.85 -1.26 -0.73
N VAL A 433 -4.73 -0.87 -0.11
CA VAL A 433 -3.60 -0.19 -0.77
C VAL A 433 -2.32 -1.03 -0.84
N ILE A 434 -2.28 -2.19 -0.16
CA ILE A 434 -1.12 -3.09 -0.22
C ILE A 434 -1.20 -4.04 -1.43
N PRO A 435 -0.06 -4.43 -2.03
CA PRO A 435 -0.01 -5.28 -3.23
C PRO A 435 -0.57 -6.68 -3.00
N LEU A 436 -1.10 -7.30 -4.06
CA LEU A 436 -1.56 -8.68 -4.05
C LEU A 436 -0.51 -9.64 -4.61
N ILE A 437 -0.37 -10.81 -3.97
CA ILE A 437 0.44 -11.94 -4.45
C ILE A 437 -0.51 -13.05 -4.89
N TYR A 438 -0.45 -13.41 -6.18
CA TYR A 438 -1.12 -14.57 -6.74
C TYR A 438 -0.22 -15.80 -6.55
N HIS A 439 -0.55 -16.67 -5.59
CA HIS A 439 0.23 -17.88 -5.29
C HIS A 439 -0.55 -19.14 -5.63
N ILE A 440 -0.01 -20.00 -6.50
CA ILE A 440 -0.60 -21.30 -6.83
C ILE A 440 0.14 -22.41 -6.08
N LEU A 441 -0.60 -23.31 -5.43
CA LEU A 441 -0.03 -24.55 -4.90
C LEU A 441 0.03 -25.61 -6.02
N LEU A 442 1.25 -25.97 -6.42
CA LEU A 442 1.53 -27.12 -7.28
C LEU A 442 1.85 -28.34 -6.39
N PRO A 443 1.05 -29.41 -6.37
CA PRO A 443 1.37 -30.62 -5.60
C PRO A 443 2.69 -31.27 -6.02
N SER A 444 3.26 -32.13 -5.18
CA SER A 444 4.32 -33.04 -5.61
C SER A 444 3.71 -34.24 -6.35
N PRO A 445 4.11 -34.51 -7.61
CA PRO A 445 3.58 -35.65 -8.36
C PRO A 445 3.95 -36.99 -7.69
N ALA A 446 3.20 -38.05 -7.99
CA ALA A 446 3.53 -39.39 -7.50
C ALA A 446 4.67 -40.02 -8.31
N ASN A 447 4.65 -39.85 -9.63
CA ASN A 447 5.66 -40.34 -10.58
C ASN A 447 6.07 -39.21 -11.54
N ALA A 448 7.25 -39.32 -12.16
CA ALA A 448 7.74 -38.32 -13.12
C ALA A 448 6.76 -38.06 -14.29
N ASN A 449 6.10 -39.11 -14.78
CA ASN A 449 5.15 -39.03 -15.89
C ASN A 449 3.90 -38.20 -15.56
N ASP A 450 3.52 -38.11 -14.28
CA ASP A 450 2.34 -37.34 -13.84
C ASP A 450 2.58 -35.82 -13.99
N SER A 451 3.84 -35.38 -13.97
CA SER A 451 4.21 -33.97 -13.89
C SER A 451 3.66 -33.14 -15.05
N ALA A 452 3.66 -33.68 -16.27
CA ALA A 452 3.18 -32.97 -17.47
C ALA A 452 1.69 -32.55 -17.38
N ALA A 453 0.85 -33.39 -16.78
CA ALA A 453 -0.58 -33.07 -16.60
C ALA A 453 -0.78 -31.99 -15.51
N PHE A 454 -0.02 -32.07 -14.42
CA PHE A 454 0.01 -31.03 -13.39
C PHE A 454 0.55 -29.70 -13.92
N HIS A 455 1.62 -29.70 -14.73
CA HIS A 455 2.19 -28.49 -15.34
C HIS A 455 1.21 -27.82 -16.31
N THR A 456 0.52 -28.61 -17.14
CA THR A 456 -0.49 -28.09 -18.08
C THR A 456 -1.61 -27.35 -17.32
N LEU A 457 -2.19 -27.97 -16.29
CA LEU A 457 -3.21 -27.31 -15.48
C LEU A 457 -2.65 -26.09 -14.72
N TYR A 458 -1.43 -26.18 -14.18
CA TYR A 458 -0.76 -25.06 -13.52
C TYR A 458 -0.57 -23.86 -14.46
N MET A 459 -0.26 -24.10 -15.73
CA MET A 459 -0.12 -23.04 -16.74
C MET A 459 -1.43 -22.29 -16.99
N ASP A 460 -2.58 -22.97 -17.02
CA ASP A 460 -3.88 -22.30 -17.12
C ASP A 460 -4.13 -21.35 -15.94
N TYR A 461 -3.81 -21.79 -14.72
CA TYR A 461 -3.93 -20.95 -13.51
C TYR A 461 -2.92 -19.79 -13.52
N ILE A 462 -1.70 -19.96 -14.06
CA ILE A 462 -0.74 -18.87 -14.26
C ILE A 462 -1.26 -17.87 -15.29
N GLN A 463 -1.66 -18.34 -16.47
CA GLN A 463 -2.21 -17.49 -17.53
C GLN A 463 -3.42 -16.70 -17.01
N HIS A 464 -4.30 -17.33 -16.23
CA HIS A 464 -5.39 -16.63 -15.58
C HIS A 464 -4.90 -15.56 -14.58
N GLY A 465 -3.92 -15.87 -13.72
CA GLY A 465 -3.31 -14.91 -12.81
C GLY A 465 -2.67 -13.70 -13.52
N LEU A 466 -2.05 -13.89 -14.68
CA LEU A 466 -1.50 -12.80 -15.49
C LEU A 466 -2.59 -11.85 -16.04
N ARG A 467 -3.76 -12.38 -16.45
CA ARG A 467 -4.90 -11.58 -16.92
C ARG A 467 -5.42 -10.61 -15.86
N LEU A 468 -5.20 -10.90 -14.59
CA LEU A 468 -5.61 -10.06 -13.45
C LEU A 468 -4.63 -8.92 -13.13
N ALA A 469 -3.49 -8.83 -13.83
CA ALA A 469 -2.43 -7.84 -13.61
C ALA A 469 -2.08 -7.66 -12.12
N CYS A 470 -1.64 -8.73 -11.48
CA CYS A 470 -1.25 -8.75 -10.06
C CYS A 470 0.13 -8.12 -9.84
N GLU A 471 0.34 -7.47 -8.70
CA GLU A 471 1.65 -6.91 -8.36
C GLU A 471 2.73 -7.99 -8.26
N TYR A 472 2.38 -9.15 -7.70
CA TYR A 472 3.25 -10.33 -7.66
C TYR A 472 2.52 -11.60 -8.12
N VAL A 473 3.26 -12.48 -8.80
CA VAL A 473 2.83 -13.83 -9.17
C VAL A 473 3.94 -14.82 -8.83
N THR A 474 3.62 -15.92 -8.15
CA THR A 474 4.60 -16.98 -7.87
C THR A 474 4.72 -17.95 -9.03
N ILE A 475 5.95 -18.30 -9.42
CA ILE A 475 6.23 -19.38 -10.39
C ILE A 475 6.94 -20.50 -9.65
N ASP A 476 6.44 -21.74 -9.73
CA ASP A 476 7.11 -22.89 -9.15
C ASP A 476 8.36 -23.26 -9.97
N LEU A 477 9.52 -23.32 -9.30
CA LEU A 477 10.80 -23.60 -9.94
C LEU A 477 10.96 -25.08 -10.35
N ARG A 478 9.99 -25.97 -10.15
CA ARG A 478 10.02 -27.31 -10.76
C ARG A 478 9.71 -27.30 -12.26
N LEU A 479 9.16 -26.21 -12.78
CA LEU A 479 9.01 -25.99 -14.23
C LEU A 479 10.37 -25.97 -14.95
N SER A 480 10.36 -26.36 -16.22
CA SER A 480 11.51 -26.27 -17.12
C SER A 480 11.86 -24.83 -17.48
N ALA A 481 13.05 -24.62 -18.07
CA ALA A 481 13.46 -23.28 -18.49
C ALA A 481 12.48 -22.66 -19.51
N TYR A 482 12.11 -23.41 -20.55
CA TYR A 482 11.16 -22.95 -21.58
C TYR A 482 9.81 -22.50 -20.98
N GLU A 483 9.28 -23.26 -20.03
CA GLU A 483 8.04 -22.93 -19.31
C GLU A 483 8.16 -21.60 -18.54
N ILE A 484 9.26 -21.39 -17.81
CA ILE A 484 9.47 -20.14 -17.05
C ILE A 484 9.70 -18.95 -17.98
N ASP A 485 10.48 -19.09 -19.06
CA ASP A 485 10.72 -18.01 -20.03
C ASP A 485 9.42 -17.60 -20.76
N HIS A 486 8.54 -18.56 -21.03
CA HIS A 486 7.22 -18.29 -21.60
C HIS A 486 6.37 -17.41 -20.67
N ILE A 487 6.32 -17.71 -19.37
CA ILE A 487 5.62 -16.88 -18.37
C ILE A 487 6.29 -15.51 -18.25
N THR A 488 7.63 -15.45 -18.20
CA THR A 488 8.40 -14.20 -18.15
C THR A 488 8.15 -13.31 -19.37
N SER A 489 7.83 -13.89 -20.53
CA SER A 489 7.46 -13.12 -21.74
C SER A 489 6.07 -12.47 -21.68
N GLN A 490 5.15 -13.01 -20.87
CA GLN A 490 3.74 -12.58 -20.80
C GLN A 490 3.40 -11.77 -19.56
N ARG A 491 4.31 -11.64 -18.58
CA ARG A 491 4.02 -11.13 -17.24
C ARG A 491 3.50 -9.68 -17.14
N HIS A 492 3.53 -8.89 -18.21
CA HIS A 492 3.28 -7.44 -18.19
C HIS A 492 4.16 -6.74 -17.13
N ASN A 493 3.60 -5.86 -16.27
CA ASN A 493 4.36 -5.25 -15.17
C ASN A 493 4.44 -6.14 -13.91
N SER A 494 3.81 -7.33 -13.90
CA SER A 494 3.75 -8.21 -12.73
C SER A 494 5.15 -8.68 -12.32
N LYS A 495 5.45 -8.60 -11.02
CA LYS A 495 6.73 -9.09 -10.47
C LYS A 495 6.67 -10.60 -10.24
N LEU A 496 7.68 -11.32 -10.71
CA LEU A 496 7.72 -12.78 -10.60
C LEU A 496 8.51 -13.22 -9.37
N ILE A 497 7.90 -14.06 -8.53
CA ILE A 497 8.55 -14.68 -7.38
C ILE A 497 8.87 -16.14 -7.75
N GLY A 498 10.14 -16.42 -8.04
CA GLY A 498 10.62 -17.78 -8.30
C GLY A 498 10.56 -18.61 -7.01
N HIS A 499 9.56 -19.45 -6.88
CA HIS A 499 9.23 -20.15 -5.65
C HIS A 499 9.63 -21.64 -5.69
N PHE A 500 10.22 -22.13 -4.60
CA PHE A 500 10.36 -23.56 -4.35
C PHE A 500 10.05 -23.89 -2.89
N THR A 501 9.29 -24.96 -2.68
CA THR A 501 9.07 -25.56 -1.36
C THR A 501 9.67 -26.96 -1.35
N SER A 502 10.58 -27.23 -0.41
CA SER A 502 11.13 -28.57 -0.23
C SER A 502 10.03 -29.52 0.27
N PRO A 503 9.88 -30.73 -0.30
CA PRO A 503 8.88 -31.68 0.15
C PRO A 503 9.18 -32.19 1.57
N PRO A 504 8.16 -32.53 2.38
CA PRO A 504 8.37 -33.10 3.71
C PRO A 504 9.02 -34.49 3.59
N SER A 505 10.32 -34.57 3.91
CA SER A 505 11.12 -35.78 3.82
C SER A 505 10.95 -36.70 5.03
N ALA A 506 10.77 -38.00 4.77
CA ALA A 506 10.85 -39.05 5.78
C ALA A 506 11.69 -40.22 5.23
N PRO A 507 12.76 -40.67 5.92
CA PRO A 507 13.42 -40.05 7.08
C PRO A 507 14.10 -38.70 6.74
N PRO A 508 14.71 -37.99 7.72
CA PRO A 508 15.52 -36.80 7.43
C PRO A 508 16.81 -37.18 6.68
N SER A 509 16.76 -37.13 5.35
CA SER A 509 17.94 -37.27 4.49
C SER A 509 18.76 -35.98 4.49
N PRO A 510 20.11 -36.03 4.47
CA PRO A 510 20.95 -34.85 4.31
C PRO A 510 20.65 -34.06 3.01
N ALA A 511 20.08 -34.72 2.00
CA ALA A 511 19.64 -34.13 0.72
C ALA A 511 18.40 -33.20 0.81
N THR A 512 18.06 -32.71 2.00
CA THR A 512 17.08 -31.62 2.21
C THR A 512 17.61 -30.51 3.11
N SER A 513 18.93 -30.51 3.41
CA SER A 513 19.57 -29.45 4.19
C SER A 513 19.59 -28.11 3.46
N TRP A 514 19.64 -26.99 4.20
CA TRP A 514 19.94 -25.66 3.63
C TRP A 514 21.36 -25.56 3.05
N LEU A 515 22.23 -26.54 3.37
CA LEU A 515 23.58 -26.63 2.83
C LEU A 515 23.62 -27.19 1.39
N ASP A 516 22.53 -27.81 0.94
CA ASP A 516 22.45 -28.50 -0.35
C ASP A 516 22.65 -27.52 -1.54
N PRO A 517 23.51 -27.86 -2.53
CA PRO A 517 23.70 -27.04 -3.73
C PRO A 517 22.42 -26.73 -4.52
N MET A 518 21.34 -27.52 -4.39
CA MET A 518 20.09 -27.31 -5.10
C MET A 518 19.49 -25.91 -4.89
N TRP A 519 19.63 -25.34 -3.68
CA TRP A 519 19.11 -24.02 -3.36
C TRP A 519 19.80 -22.91 -4.15
N MET A 520 21.13 -23.00 -4.29
CA MET A 520 21.89 -22.08 -5.14
C MET A 520 21.57 -22.31 -6.62
N ALA A 521 21.47 -23.56 -7.08
CA ALA A 521 21.09 -23.86 -8.47
C ALA A 521 19.71 -23.30 -8.83
N HIS A 522 18.73 -23.38 -7.91
CA HIS A 522 17.41 -22.78 -8.06
C HIS A 522 17.47 -21.23 -8.05
N TYR A 523 18.27 -20.62 -7.17
CA TYR A 523 18.46 -19.18 -7.12
C TYR A 523 19.10 -18.64 -8.40
N HIS A 524 20.17 -19.28 -8.89
CA HIS A 524 20.84 -18.90 -10.14
C HIS A 524 19.90 -19.01 -11.34
N ARG A 525 19.11 -20.09 -11.45
CA ARG A 525 18.11 -20.23 -12.52
C ARG A 525 17.03 -19.14 -12.43
N ALA A 526 16.46 -18.89 -11.25
CA ALA A 526 15.47 -17.83 -11.09
C ALA A 526 16.00 -16.44 -11.49
N ARG A 527 17.25 -16.12 -11.11
CA ARG A 527 17.97 -14.90 -11.54
C ARG A 527 18.15 -14.84 -13.06
N LEU A 528 18.59 -15.93 -13.69
CA LEU A 528 18.82 -16.01 -15.14
C LEU A 528 17.52 -15.86 -15.96
N GLN A 529 16.40 -16.38 -15.45
CA GLN A 529 15.10 -16.37 -16.13
C GLN A 529 14.22 -15.16 -15.79
N GLY A 530 14.81 -14.11 -15.21
CA GLY A 530 14.15 -12.83 -14.99
C GLY A 530 13.10 -12.82 -13.87
N CYS A 531 13.16 -13.76 -12.91
CA CYS A 531 12.38 -13.63 -11.68
C CYS A 531 12.86 -12.39 -10.90
N ASN A 532 11.93 -11.62 -10.35
CA ASN A 532 12.24 -10.41 -9.60
C ASN A 532 12.64 -10.72 -8.14
N LEU A 533 12.06 -11.78 -7.56
CA LEU A 533 12.37 -12.29 -6.23
C LEU A 533 12.55 -13.81 -6.27
N VAL A 534 13.15 -14.39 -5.24
CA VAL A 534 13.24 -15.84 -5.01
C VAL A 534 12.62 -16.19 -3.65
N ARG A 535 11.77 -17.22 -3.59
CA ARG A 535 11.14 -17.68 -2.34
C ARG A 535 11.39 -19.16 -2.06
N PHE A 536 12.15 -19.43 -1.01
CA PHE A 536 12.44 -20.77 -0.52
C PHE A 536 11.76 -21.05 0.82
N ILE A 537 10.97 -22.12 0.86
CA ILE A 537 10.33 -22.61 2.08
C ILE A 537 10.76 -24.07 2.30
N LYS A 538 11.13 -24.41 3.54
CA LYS A 538 11.54 -25.76 3.91
C LYS A 538 10.81 -26.22 5.18
N PRO A 539 10.17 -27.41 5.22
CA PRO A 539 9.69 -27.99 6.46
C PRO A 539 10.81 -28.13 7.49
N VAL A 540 10.55 -27.73 8.74
CA VAL A 540 11.53 -27.84 9.83
C VAL A 540 11.66 -29.30 10.30
N ALA A 541 12.87 -29.87 10.21
CA ALA A 541 13.19 -31.19 10.76
C ALA A 541 13.84 -31.03 12.15
N THR A 542 14.84 -30.15 12.25
CA THR A 542 15.56 -29.86 13.51
C THR A 542 15.54 -28.37 13.83
N ILE A 543 15.90 -28.01 15.07
CA ILE A 543 16.04 -26.59 15.45
C ILE A 543 17.22 -25.92 14.71
N LYS A 544 18.26 -26.70 14.36
CA LYS A 544 19.48 -26.25 13.64
C LYS A 544 19.15 -25.69 12.26
N ASP A 545 18.10 -26.20 11.61
CA ASP A 545 17.58 -25.74 10.33
C ASP A 545 17.24 -24.24 10.31
N ASN A 546 16.92 -23.66 11.47
CA ASN A 546 16.65 -22.22 11.61
C ASN A 546 17.90 -21.34 11.54
N PHE A 547 19.10 -21.92 11.73
CA PHE A 547 20.38 -21.22 11.70
C PHE A 547 21.18 -21.55 10.44
N ASP A 548 21.12 -22.79 9.95
CA ASP A 548 21.80 -23.23 8.71
C ASP A 548 21.37 -22.41 7.48
N ILE A 549 20.13 -21.91 7.49
CA ILE A 549 19.58 -21.02 6.46
C ILE A 549 20.41 -19.73 6.26
N ASN A 550 21.13 -19.27 7.29
CA ASN A 550 21.98 -18.10 7.20
C ASN A 550 23.19 -18.34 6.28
N GLN A 551 23.67 -19.59 6.15
CA GLN A 551 24.73 -19.90 5.19
C GLN A 551 24.25 -19.74 3.73
N LEU A 552 22.98 -20.02 3.45
CA LEU A 552 22.38 -19.75 2.14
C LEU A 552 22.24 -18.24 1.89
N LYS A 553 21.77 -17.47 2.90
CA LYS A 553 21.72 -16.01 2.83
C LYS A 553 23.10 -15.41 2.55
N SER A 554 24.13 -15.78 3.32
CA SER A 554 25.50 -15.30 3.11
C SER A 554 26.10 -15.72 1.77
N LYS A 555 25.82 -16.93 1.25
CA LYS A 555 26.22 -17.35 -0.11
C LYS A 555 25.60 -16.48 -1.21
N VAL A 556 24.36 -16.02 -1.03
CA VAL A 556 23.69 -15.09 -1.96
C VAL A 556 24.21 -13.66 -1.79
N GLU A 557 24.46 -13.22 -0.56
CA GLU A 557 25.07 -11.93 -0.24
C GLU A 557 26.50 -11.81 -0.78
N SER A 558 27.25 -12.92 -0.88
CA SER A 558 28.61 -12.97 -1.43
C SER A 558 28.68 -13.14 -2.97
N LEU A 559 27.55 -13.18 -3.69
CA LEU A 559 27.57 -13.25 -5.16
C LEU A 559 27.98 -11.91 -5.79
N ASP A 560 28.58 -11.98 -6.99
CA ASP A 560 28.86 -10.80 -7.80
C ASP A 560 27.66 -10.34 -8.65
N GLY A 561 27.63 -9.03 -8.92
CA GLY A 561 26.63 -8.37 -9.75
C GLY A 561 25.23 -8.25 -9.13
N PRO A 562 24.20 -7.88 -9.94
CA PRO A 562 22.84 -7.61 -9.44
C PRO A 562 22.17 -8.82 -8.79
N LYS A 563 21.76 -8.68 -7.53
CA LYS A 563 21.08 -9.72 -6.73
C LYS A 563 19.56 -9.59 -6.84
N VAL A 564 18.85 -10.69 -6.64
CA VAL A 564 17.38 -10.72 -6.53
C VAL A 564 17.00 -10.99 -5.08
N PRO A 565 16.05 -10.26 -4.47
CA PRO A 565 15.70 -10.44 -3.05
C PRO A 565 15.30 -11.89 -2.72
N LEU A 566 15.92 -12.43 -1.66
CA LEU A 566 15.72 -13.79 -1.19
C LEU A 566 14.78 -13.81 0.03
N ILE A 567 13.59 -14.38 -0.17
CA ILE A 567 12.65 -14.77 0.88
C ILE A 567 13.02 -16.20 1.30
N ALA A 568 13.53 -16.42 2.51
CA ALA A 568 13.95 -17.75 2.97
C ALA A 568 13.65 -17.97 4.46
N PHE A 569 12.78 -18.96 4.74
CA PHE A 569 12.43 -19.40 6.10
C PHE A 569 11.97 -20.87 6.14
N ASN A 570 11.97 -21.47 7.33
CA ASN A 570 11.40 -22.79 7.57
C ASN A 570 9.92 -22.70 7.96
N SER A 571 9.09 -23.62 7.46
CA SER A 571 7.67 -23.75 7.81
C SER A 571 7.44 -24.67 9.02
N GLY A 572 6.19 -24.71 9.51
CA GLY A 572 5.81 -25.51 10.69
C GLY A 572 6.11 -24.84 12.04
N ASN A 573 5.61 -25.43 13.12
CA ASN A 573 5.60 -24.80 14.45
C ASN A 573 7.00 -24.49 15.02
N ARG A 574 8.01 -25.30 14.66
CA ARG A 574 9.42 -25.13 15.07
C ARG A 574 10.24 -24.25 14.10
N GLY A 575 9.68 -23.88 12.94
CA GLY A 575 10.34 -23.04 11.92
C GLY A 575 10.20 -21.53 12.17
N ARG A 576 9.31 -21.15 13.09
CA ARG A 576 8.90 -19.76 13.37
C ARG A 576 10.07 -18.81 13.67
N HIS A 577 11.16 -19.29 14.28
CA HIS A 577 12.36 -18.46 14.48
C HIS A 577 12.91 -17.93 13.15
N SER A 578 13.15 -18.80 12.17
CA SER A 578 13.67 -18.37 10.86
C SER A 578 12.66 -17.52 10.05
N ALA A 579 11.36 -17.64 10.32
CA ALA A 579 10.33 -16.78 9.73
C ALA A 579 10.34 -15.36 10.32
N VAL A 580 10.51 -15.22 11.64
CA VAL A 580 10.74 -13.92 12.29
C VAL A 580 12.03 -13.27 11.77
N MET A 581 13.10 -14.05 11.63
CA MET A 581 14.41 -13.60 11.15
C MET A 581 14.53 -13.57 9.61
N ASN A 582 13.41 -13.54 8.89
CA ASN A 582 13.37 -13.29 7.44
C ASN A 582 12.98 -11.83 7.16
N HIS A 583 13.73 -11.17 6.28
CA HIS A 583 13.66 -9.71 6.12
C HIS A 583 12.61 -9.24 5.11
N VAL A 584 12.15 -10.08 4.19
CA VAL A 584 11.31 -9.66 3.06
C VAL A 584 10.16 -10.62 2.88
N LEU A 585 8.93 -10.10 2.81
CA LEU A 585 7.70 -10.82 2.46
C LEU A 585 7.57 -12.21 3.12
N THR A 586 7.79 -12.30 4.44
CA THR A 586 7.48 -13.53 5.20
C THR A 586 5.97 -13.79 5.13
N SER A 587 5.54 -14.97 4.66
CA SER A 587 4.14 -15.36 4.73
C SER A 587 3.70 -15.50 6.20
N VAL A 588 2.62 -14.83 6.59
CA VAL A 588 2.05 -14.80 7.94
C VAL A 588 0.56 -15.19 7.92
N GLY A 589 0.05 -15.71 9.03
CA GLY A 589 -1.36 -16.08 9.18
C GLY A 589 -2.24 -14.90 9.60
N THR A 590 -3.54 -15.00 9.30
CA THR A 590 -4.58 -14.05 9.72
C THR A 590 -4.85 -14.09 11.22
N GLU A 591 -4.77 -15.28 11.83
CA GLU A 591 -5.11 -15.52 13.22
C GLU A 591 -3.98 -16.22 14.00
N PRO A 592 -3.86 -15.97 15.33
CA PRO A 592 -2.94 -16.71 16.18
C PRO A 592 -3.18 -18.22 16.12
N THR A 593 -2.15 -19.01 15.86
CA THR A 593 -2.23 -20.47 16.00
C THR A 593 -2.31 -20.85 17.47
N VAL A 594 -3.53 -21.11 17.97
CA VAL A 594 -3.81 -21.56 19.34
C VAL A 594 -3.93 -23.08 19.39
N GLY A 595 -3.33 -23.71 20.41
CA GLY A 595 -3.41 -25.15 20.65
C GLY A 595 -2.49 -26.01 19.78
N PHE A 596 -2.58 -27.34 19.97
CA PHE A 596 -1.85 -28.31 19.17
C PHE A 596 -2.60 -28.61 17.87
N ILE A 597 -2.16 -28.00 16.76
CA ILE A 597 -2.56 -28.43 15.42
C ILE A 597 -1.53 -29.49 14.97
N PRO A 598 -1.94 -30.75 14.70
CA PRO A 598 -1.04 -31.76 14.18
C PRO A 598 -0.50 -31.33 12.80
N ASP A 599 0.71 -31.77 12.46
CA ASP A 599 1.28 -31.53 11.14
C ASP A 599 0.55 -32.40 10.10
N THR A 600 -0.38 -31.76 9.37
CA THR A 600 -1.20 -32.38 8.33
C THR A 600 -0.39 -32.62 7.05
N PRO A 601 -0.80 -33.57 6.18
CA PRO A 601 -0.06 -33.90 4.95
C PRO A 601 -0.17 -32.84 3.82
N HIS A 602 -0.91 -31.76 4.04
CA HIS A 602 -0.92 -30.58 3.17
C HIS A 602 0.28 -29.67 3.50
N PRO A 603 0.77 -28.83 2.57
CA PRO A 603 1.77 -27.81 2.90
C PRO A 603 1.25 -26.93 4.06
N PRO A 604 1.95 -26.90 5.22
CA PRO A 604 1.45 -26.22 6.40
C PRO A 604 1.50 -24.71 6.20
N GLY A 605 0.33 -24.07 6.32
CA GLY A 605 0.21 -22.62 6.29
C GLY A 605 1.02 -21.94 7.41
N PRO A 606 1.24 -20.62 7.31
CA PRO A 606 2.05 -19.89 8.28
C PRO A 606 1.50 -20.02 9.71
N ARG A 607 2.42 -20.18 10.67
CA ARG A 607 2.12 -20.48 12.09
C ARG A 607 2.35 -19.29 13.04
N ILE A 608 2.39 -18.08 12.48
CA ILE A 608 2.68 -16.81 13.15
C ILE A 608 1.96 -15.66 12.42
N THR A 609 1.40 -14.69 13.13
CA THR A 609 0.76 -13.48 12.54
C THR A 609 1.77 -12.34 12.36
N ALA A 610 1.42 -11.29 11.60
CA ALA A 610 2.23 -10.08 11.48
C ALA A 610 2.52 -9.40 12.85
N GLN A 611 1.51 -9.39 13.73
CA GLN A 611 1.62 -8.85 15.10
C GLN A 611 2.60 -9.68 15.94
N GLN A 612 2.47 -11.02 15.93
CA GLN A 612 3.36 -11.92 16.66
C GLN A 612 4.79 -11.87 16.12
N ALA A 613 4.97 -11.77 14.80
CA ALA A 613 6.27 -11.61 14.18
C ALA A 613 6.93 -10.28 14.59
N THR A 614 6.16 -9.19 14.65
CA THR A 614 6.66 -7.88 15.12
C THR A 614 7.04 -7.93 16.60
N GLN A 615 6.17 -8.47 17.46
CA GLN A 615 6.45 -8.67 18.89
C GLN A 615 7.75 -9.47 19.12
N ALA A 616 7.99 -10.51 18.31
CA ALA A 616 9.19 -11.33 18.40
C ALA A 616 10.49 -10.58 18.02
N LEU A 617 10.43 -9.52 17.19
CA LEU A 617 11.61 -8.68 16.89
C LEU A 617 12.01 -7.79 18.07
N TYR A 618 11.04 -7.33 18.87
CA TYR A 618 11.30 -6.62 20.13
C TYR A 618 11.74 -7.58 21.23
N ALA A 619 11.07 -8.72 21.38
CA ALA A 619 11.42 -9.75 22.39
C ALA A 619 12.76 -10.48 22.11
N SER A 620 13.35 -10.31 20.92
CA SER A 620 14.70 -10.80 20.58
C SER A 620 15.77 -9.70 20.61
N PHE A 621 15.46 -8.51 21.14
CA PHE A 621 16.36 -7.37 21.26
C PHE A 621 16.92 -6.87 19.91
N LEU A 622 16.25 -7.17 18.78
CA LEU A 622 16.61 -6.62 17.48
C LEU A 622 16.16 -5.16 17.33
N PHE A 623 15.06 -4.82 18.00
CA PHE A 623 14.49 -3.48 18.13
C PHE A 623 14.18 -3.17 19.59
N ASP A 624 14.24 -1.90 19.95
CA ASP A 624 13.99 -1.39 21.31
C ASP A 624 12.59 -0.76 21.43
N PRO A 625 11.91 -0.83 22.59
CA PRO A 625 10.72 -0.03 22.87
C PRO A 625 11.06 1.47 22.92
N MET A 626 10.42 2.27 22.05
CA MET A 626 10.74 3.69 21.89
C MET A 626 9.65 4.63 22.42
N LYS A 627 10.02 5.90 22.62
CA LYS A 627 9.16 6.99 23.10
C LYS A 627 8.87 7.97 21.94
N LEU A 628 7.59 8.20 21.68
CA LEU A 628 7.08 9.16 20.69
C LEU A 628 6.28 10.25 21.38
N TYR A 629 6.24 11.45 20.80
CA TYR A 629 5.61 12.59 21.44
C TYR A 629 4.72 13.41 20.49
N VAL A 630 3.72 14.10 21.04
CA VAL A 630 3.21 15.35 20.46
C VAL A 630 3.76 16.53 21.28
N PHE A 631 4.34 17.52 20.61
CA PHE A 631 5.14 18.59 21.20
C PHE A 631 4.57 19.96 20.82
N GLY A 632 4.16 20.79 21.78
CA GLY A 632 3.56 22.11 21.53
C GLY A 632 3.25 22.87 22.82
N SER A 633 2.60 24.03 22.75
CA SER A 633 2.31 24.85 23.94
C SER A 633 1.12 24.36 24.79
N ASP A 634 0.10 23.81 24.14
CA ASP A 634 -1.03 23.08 24.72
C ASP A 634 -1.30 21.90 23.77
N VAL A 635 -0.96 20.68 24.21
CA VAL A 635 -1.13 19.46 23.40
C VAL A 635 -1.73 18.28 24.16
N ASP A 636 -2.09 18.46 25.43
CA ASP A 636 -2.68 17.41 26.27
C ASP A 636 -4.11 17.04 25.84
N TYR A 637 -4.83 17.95 25.17
CA TYR A 637 -6.11 17.67 24.53
C TYR A 637 -6.00 16.91 23.19
N SER A 638 -4.78 16.64 22.69
CA SER A 638 -4.59 16.05 21.37
C SER A 638 -5.08 14.59 21.30
N LEU A 639 -5.72 14.22 20.18
CA LEU A 639 -6.11 12.83 19.92
C LEU A 639 -4.95 11.97 19.41
N SER A 640 -3.81 12.57 19.02
CA SER A 640 -2.65 11.84 18.49
C SER A 640 -2.17 10.68 19.38
N PRO A 641 -2.07 10.80 20.73
CA PRO A 641 -1.77 9.68 21.60
C PRO A 641 -2.75 8.51 21.49
N ALA A 642 -4.07 8.75 21.40
CA ALA A 642 -5.05 7.67 21.25
C ALA A 642 -4.91 6.98 19.88
N ILE A 643 -4.78 7.77 18.81
CA ILE A 643 -4.61 7.30 17.43
C ILE A 643 -3.34 6.45 17.29
N HIS A 644 -2.19 6.94 17.78
CA HIS A 644 -0.92 6.25 17.65
C HIS A 644 -0.80 5.04 18.59
N ASN A 645 -1.14 5.15 19.88
CA ASN A 645 -1.01 4.01 20.81
C ASN A 645 -1.93 2.83 20.41
N GLY A 646 -3.15 3.10 19.94
CA GLY A 646 -4.05 2.04 19.46
C GLY A 646 -3.48 1.29 18.24
N ALA A 647 -2.86 2.01 17.30
CA ALA A 647 -2.18 1.41 16.15
C ALA A 647 -0.89 0.67 16.51
N LEU A 648 -0.09 1.19 17.45
CA LEU A 648 1.11 0.54 17.96
C LEU A 648 0.76 -0.81 18.61
N ALA A 649 -0.27 -0.84 19.46
CA ALA A 649 -0.77 -2.07 20.07
C ALA A 649 -1.30 -3.08 19.02
N ALA A 650 -2.08 -2.62 18.05
CA ALA A 650 -2.60 -3.48 16.97
C ALA A 650 -1.47 -4.14 16.14
N LEU A 651 -0.38 -3.42 15.88
CA LEU A 651 0.79 -3.96 15.17
C LEU A 651 1.78 -4.70 16.09
N GLY A 652 1.57 -4.72 17.40
CA GLY A 652 2.46 -5.39 18.35
C GLY A 652 3.78 -4.66 18.58
N ILE A 653 3.78 -3.34 18.40
CA ILE A 653 4.92 -2.44 18.60
C ILE A 653 4.85 -1.88 20.04
N PRO A 654 5.86 -2.09 20.90
CA PRO A 654 5.83 -1.69 22.31
C PRO A 654 6.19 -0.21 22.55
N HIS A 655 6.08 0.64 21.54
CA HIS A 655 6.38 2.08 21.67
C HIS A 655 5.26 2.79 22.47
N HIS A 656 5.59 3.93 23.07
CA HIS A 656 4.63 4.77 23.77
C HIS A 656 4.57 6.17 23.17
N TYR A 657 3.38 6.61 22.77
CA TYR A 657 3.11 7.97 22.30
C TYR A 657 2.47 8.81 23.42
N ARG A 658 3.01 9.99 23.74
CA ARG A 658 2.55 10.85 24.85
C ARG A 658 2.51 12.35 24.48
N PRO A 659 1.72 13.19 25.16
CA PRO A 659 1.89 14.64 25.06
C PRO A 659 3.16 15.10 25.78
N HIS A 660 3.69 16.24 25.33
CA HIS A 660 4.72 17.03 25.98
C HIS A 660 4.42 18.51 25.72
N SER A 661 3.67 19.13 26.65
CA SER A 661 3.34 20.56 26.59
C SER A 661 4.50 21.40 27.13
N THR A 662 4.95 22.40 26.36
CA THR A 662 6.01 23.33 26.76
C THR A 662 5.87 24.68 26.05
N TYR A 663 6.16 25.76 26.78
CA TYR A 663 6.02 27.14 26.28
C TYR A 663 7.20 27.61 25.42
N ASN A 664 8.27 26.81 25.26
CA ASN A 664 9.41 27.17 24.43
C ASN A 664 10.20 25.96 23.91
N LEU A 665 10.96 26.17 22.83
CA LEU A 665 11.74 25.11 22.15
C LEU A 665 12.78 24.38 23.02
N ARG A 666 13.19 24.89 24.19
CA ARG A 666 14.22 24.23 25.02
C ARG A 666 13.75 22.88 25.56
N GLY A 667 12.44 22.68 25.77
CA GLY A 667 11.88 21.39 26.19
C GLY A 667 12.16 20.26 25.20
N LEU A 668 12.38 20.58 23.91
CA LEU A 668 12.78 19.58 22.93
C LEU A 668 14.16 18.98 23.25
N LYS A 669 15.05 19.72 23.93
CA LYS A 669 16.39 19.22 24.25
C LYS A 669 16.34 18.01 25.19
N GLU A 670 15.45 18.05 26.19
CA GLU A 670 15.24 16.92 27.12
C GLU A 670 14.78 15.65 26.37
N LEU A 671 14.04 15.81 25.27
CA LEU A 671 13.64 14.71 24.40
C LEU A 671 14.78 14.25 23.47
N ILE A 672 15.65 15.14 23.00
CA ILE A 672 16.82 14.81 22.16
C ILE A 672 17.88 14.04 22.98
N ASP A 673 18.06 14.41 24.24
CA ASP A 673 19.02 13.79 25.16
C ASP A 673 18.55 12.39 25.64
N ASP A 674 17.27 12.04 25.46
CA ASP A 674 16.71 10.71 25.77
C ASP A 674 17.06 9.65 24.70
N PRO A 675 17.82 8.59 25.03
CA PRO A 675 18.26 7.62 24.03
C PRO A 675 17.12 6.77 23.43
N TYR A 676 15.91 6.82 23.99
CA TYR A 676 14.73 6.12 23.50
C TYR A 676 13.77 6.99 22.69
N PHE A 677 14.06 8.28 22.48
CA PHE A 677 13.26 9.15 21.61
C PHE A 677 13.23 8.63 20.16
N ALA A 678 12.05 8.40 19.59
CA ALA A 678 11.88 8.00 18.18
C ALA A 678 11.29 9.10 17.28
N GLY A 679 10.95 10.26 17.86
CA GLY A 679 10.42 11.40 17.12
C GLY A 679 9.26 12.10 17.83
N ALA A 680 8.86 13.24 17.26
CA ALA A 680 7.74 14.03 17.75
C ALA A 680 6.89 14.60 16.61
N SER A 681 5.57 14.59 16.79
CA SER A 681 4.66 15.43 16.01
C SER A 681 4.65 16.83 16.62
N VAL A 682 4.85 17.87 15.82
CA VAL A 682 4.96 19.26 16.27
C VAL A 682 3.61 19.97 16.14
N GLY A 683 3.11 20.50 17.25
CA GLY A 683 1.89 21.30 17.35
C GLY A 683 2.16 22.80 17.17
N LEU A 684 1.20 23.62 17.60
CA LEU A 684 1.38 25.08 17.68
C LEU A 684 2.21 25.46 18.92
N PRO A 685 2.94 26.59 18.90
CA PRO A 685 3.20 27.46 17.76
C PRO A 685 4.37 27.00 16.86
N PHE A 686 5.17 26.03 17.32
CA PHE A 686 6.57 25.85 16.93
C PHE A 686 6.87 25.39 15.48
N LYS A 687 5.87 25.06 14.66
CA LYS A 687 6.07 24.45 13.32
C LYS A 687 7.02 25.19 12.37
N VAL A 688 7.21 26.51 12.54
CA VAL A 688 8.19 27.29 11.75
C VAL A 688 9.53 27.41 12.48
N GLU A 689 9.49 27.78 13.76
CA GLU A 689 10.69 28.02 14.58
C GLU A 689 11.57 26.77 14.73
N ILE A 690 10.96 25.60 14.81
CA ILE A 690 11.65 24.32 15.06
C ILE A 690 12.58 23.91 13.91
N ILE A 691 12.45 24.54 12.73
CA ILE A 691 13.39 24.37 11.60
C ILE A 691 14.83 24.72 12.04
N ALA A 692 15.01 25.71 12.91
CA ALA A 692 16.32 26.12 13.41
C ALA A 692 17.03 25.04 14.26
N LEU A 693 16.33 23.97 14.65
CA LEU A 693 16.88 22.80 15.37
C LEU A 693 17.02 21.57 14.46
N THR A 694 16.44 21.60 13.26
CA THR A 694 16.61 20.54 12.25
C THR A 694 17.94 20.69 11.53
N HIS A 695 18.63 19.57 11.33
CA HIS A 695 19.91 19.49 10.64
C HIS A 695 19.73 19.11 9.16
N SER A 696 18.61 18.46 8.83
CA SER A 696 18.17 18.22 7.45
C SER A 696 16.64 18.36 7.37
N LEU A 697 16.14 18.69 6.17
CA LEU A 697 14.72 18.84 5.87
C LEU A 697 14.35 18.02 4.64
N SER A 698 13.20 17.35 4.71
CA SER A 698 12.55 16.76 3.53
C SER A 698 12.32 17.83 2.46
N ARG A 699 12.32 17.41 1.19
CA ARG A 699 11.96 18.27 0.06
C ARG A 699 10.60 18.97 0.26
N HIS A 700 9.66 18.27 0.92
CA HIS A 700 8.33 18.79 1.21
C HIS A 700 8.36 19.84 2.33
N ALA A 701 9.00 19.55 3.48
CA ALA A 701 9.13 20.50 4.59
C ALA A 701 9.95 21.76 4.21
N ARG A 702 11.00 21.59 3.40
CA ARG A 702 11.82 22.66 2.84
C ARG A 702 10.98 23.60 1.95
N ALA A 703 10.20 23.04 1.03
CA ALA A 703 9.34 23.84 0.15
C ALA A 703 8.18 24.51 0.90
N ILE A 704 7.58 23.81 1.86
CA ILE A 704 6.52 24.34 2.74
C ILE A 704 7.05 25.44 3.66
N GLY A 705 8.29 25.36 4.13
CA GLY A 705 8.84 26.25 5.16
C GLY A 705 8.17 26.06 6.54
N ALA A 706 7.75 24.82 6.85
CA ALA A 706 7.25 24.43 8.16
C ALA A 706 7.41 22.91 8.37
N VAL A 707 7.79 22.51 9.59
CA VAL A 707 7.97 21.11 10.03
C VAL A 707 6.83 20.75 10.99
N ASN A 708 6.19 19.60 10.77
CA ASN A 708 5.22 19.03 11.72
C ASN A 708 5.68 17.68 12.31
N THR A 709 6.81 17.14 11.85
CA THR A 709 7.30 15.81 12.20
C THR A 709 8.82 15.86 12.37
N LEU A 710 9.31 15.53 13.56
CA LEU A 710 10.74 15.42 13.85
C LEU A 710 11.15 13.95 13.98
N ILE A 711 12.27 13.60 13.35
CA ILE A 711 12.79 12.23 13.31
C ILE A 711 14.28 12.26 13.71
N PRO A 712 14.68 11.47 14.73
CA PRO A 712 16.07 11.42 15.19
C PRO A 712 16.93 10.55 14.28
N VAL A 713 17.94 11.16 13.67
CA VAL A 713 18.98 10.46 12.90
C VAL A 713 20.04 9.95 13.89
N ARG A 714 20.20 8.63 13.96
CA ARG A 714 21.10 7.95 14.93
C ARG A 714 22.43 7.49 14.35
N ARG A 715 22.49 7.40 13.01
CA ARG A 715 23.66 7.00 12.23
C ARG A 715 23.92 8.08 11.18
N LEU A 716 25.16 8.51 11.07
CA LEU A 716 25.65 9.32 9.97
C LEU A 716 26.38 8.42 8.96
N ASN A 717 26.57 8.91 7.74
CA ASN A 717 27.42 8.28 6.74
C ASN A 717 28.90 8.30 7.20
N PRO A 718 29.79 7.51 6.57
CA PRO A 718 31.21 7.44 6.97
C PRO A 718 31.98 8.78 6.86
N ASP A 719 31.50 9.71 6.04
CA ASP A 719 32.00 11.08 5.87
C ASP A 719 31.40 12.09 6.88
N GLY A 720 30.48 11.65 7.74
CA GLY A 720 29.74 12.49 8.68
C GLY A 720 28.47 13.13 8.13
N SER A 721 28.12 12.91 6.86
CA SER A 721 26.86 13.43 6.28
C SER A 721 25.62 12.71 6.83
N ILE A 722 24.45 13.35 6.73
CA ILE A 722 23.17 12.73 7.08
C ILE A 722 22.78 11.75 5.96
N PRO A 723 22.44 10.48 6.25
CA PRO A 723 22.03 9.53 5.23
C PRO A 723 20.71 9.94 4.57
N GLU A 724 20.55 9.65 3.28
CA GLU A 724 19.34 10.01 2.51
C GLU A 724 18.41 8.79 2.27
N ASP A 725 17.21 9.07 1.76
CA ASP A 725 16.15 8.08 1.46
C ASP A 725 15.89 7.06 2.58
N GLU A 726 15.68 5.77 2.26
CA GLU A 726 15.39 4.74 3.27
C GLU A 726 16.53 4.62 4.31
N THR A 727 17.77 4.97 3.93
CA THR A 727 18.93 4.78 4.81
C THR A 727 18.88 5.65 6.07
N LEU A 728 18.27 6.84 5.97
CA LEU A 728 17.99 7.74 7.09
C LEU A 728 17.21 7.04 8.22
N PHE A 729 16.24 6.20 7.83
CA PHE A 729 15.25 5.63 8.75
C PHE A 729 15.61 4.22 9.27
N ASN A 730 16.75 3.65 8.85
CA ASN A 730 17.17 2.29 9.22
C ASN A 730 17.40 2.06 10.73
N CYS A 731 17.48 3.13 11.54
CA CYS A 731 17.72 3.05 12.99
C CYS A 731 16.55 3.53 13.86
N ARG A 732 15.35 3.78 13.29
CA ARG A 732 14.22 4.41 14.02
C ARG A 732 13.67 3.59 15.19
N ASN A 733 13.73 2.26 15.11
CA ASN A 733 13.30 1.33 16.17
C ASN A 733 14.49 0.82 17.02
N ARG A 734 15.54 1.63 17.21
CA ARG A 734 16.68 1.31 18.07
C ARG A 734 17.07 2.50 18.94
N ALA A 735 17.43 2.20 20.19
CA ALA A 735 17.90 3.18 21.15
C ALA A 735 19.36 3.61 20.87
N GLY A 736 19.77 4.76 21.40
CA GLY A 736 21.14 5.27 21.32
C GLY A 736 21.20 6.81 21.38
N PRO A 737 22.36 7.44 21.13
CA PRO A 737 22.44 8.88 21.00
C PRO A 737 21.71 9.38 19.74
N VAL A 738 21.07 10.55 19.82
CA VAL A 738 20.65 11.30 18.63
C VAL A 738 21.89 11.99 18.06
N ARG A 739 22.11 11.91 16.74
CA ARG A 739 23.26 12.53 16.05
C ARG A 739 22.89 13.74 15.21
N ALA A 740 21.66 13.76 14.70
CA ALA A 740 21.07 14.88 13.98
C ALA A 740 19.53 14.79 14.03
N LEU A 741 18.83 15.88 13.73
CA LEU A 741 17.37 15.88 13.55
C LEU A 741 16.99 16.09 12.08
N TYR A 742 16.08 15.25 11.58
CA TYR A 742 15.43 15.42 10.29
C TYR A 742 14.01 15.96 10.49
N GLY A 743 13.65 17.01 9.77
CA GLY A 743 12.32 17.61 9.77
C GLY A 743 11.50 17.26 8.53
N ASP A 744 10.28 16.78 8.74
CA ASP A 744 9.29 16.55 7.68
C ASP A 744 7.95 17.27 7.95
N ASN A 745 7.10 17.31 6.94
CA ASN A 745 5.75 17.83 7.03
C ASN A 745 4.74 16.83 6.46
N THR A 746 3.74 16.44 7.27
CA THR A 746 2.62 15.58 6.87
C THR A 746 1.27 16.31 6.87
N ASP A 747 1.22 17.59 7.26
CA ASP A 747 -0.01 18.39 7.25
C ASP A 747 -0.58 18.44 5.83
N TRP A 748 0.29 18.71 4.84
CA TRP A 748 -0.09 18.77 3.43
C TRP A 748 -0.59 17.42 2.90
N VAL A 749 -0.11 16.29 3.44
CA VAL A 749 -0.59 14.94 3.09
C VAL A 749 -2.07 14.82 3.46
N GLY A 750 -2.42 15.23 4.68
CA GLY A 750 -3.79 15.22 5.17
C GLY A 750 -4.70 16.21 4.44
N ILE A 751 -4.23 17.44 4.20
CA ILE A 751 -5.00 18.45 3.46
C ILE A 751 -5.27 17.95 2.03
N ARG A 752 -4.25 17.40 1.35
CA ARG A 752 -4.37 16.85 0.00
C ARG A 752 -5.34 15.67 -0.05
N ALA A 753 -5.32 14.80 0.96
CA ALA A 753 -6.25 13.68 1.08
C ALA A 753 -7.70 14.16 1.29
N CYS A 754 -7.94 15.10 2.20
CA CYS A 754 -9.27 15.67 2.44
C CYS A 754 -9.84 16.39 1.22
N LEU A 755 -9.03 17.22 0.54
CA LEU A 755 -9.43 17.89 -0.71
C LEU A 755 -9.78 16.86 -1.80
N ARG A 756 -8.91 15.87 -2.05
CA ARG A 756 -9.17 14.80 -3.03
C ARG A 756 -10.39 13.93 -2.64
N ARG A 757 -10.66 13.71 -1.35
CA ARG A 757 -11.83 12.97 -0.86
C ARG A 757 -13.12 13.79 -0.99
N GLY A 758 -13.09 15.11 -0.81
CA GLY A 758 -14.27 15.99 -0.92
C GLY A 758 -14.66 16.41 -2.34
N LEU A 759 -13.70 16.69 -3.24
CA LEU A 759 -13.98 17.21 -4.58
C LEU A 759 -14.88 16.30 -5.42
N SER A 760 -16.03 16.78 -5.90
CA SER A 760 -16.86 16.02 -6.87
C SER A 760 -16.11 15.82 -8.20
N PRO A 761 -16.45 14.80 -9.03
CA PRO A 761 -15.85 14.61 -10.35
C PRO A 761 -16.07 15.81 -11.30
N ALA A 762 -17.15 16.59 -11.11
CA ALA A 762 -17.35 17.86 -11.82
C ALA A 762 -16.27 18.89 -11.49
N ASN A 763 -15.86 18.94 -10.22
CA ASN A 763 -14.83 19.81 -9.67
C ASN A 763 -13.41 19.22 -9.73
N ALA A 764 -13.18 18.16 -10.54
CA ALA A 764 -11.84 17.65 -10.81
C ALA A 764 -10.91 18.76 -11.31
N VAL A 765 -9.68 18.80 -10.77
CA VAL A 765 -8.78 19.96 -10.88
C VAL A 765 -8.32 20.19 -12.33
N ARG A 766 -8.33 21.47 -12.73
CA ARG A 766 -7.98 21.98 -14.06
C ARG A 766 -7.16 23.27 -13.91
N PRO A 767 -6.48 23.73 -14.97
CA PRO A 767 -5.84 25.06 -15.00
C PRO A 767 -6.73 26.22 -14.55
N THR A 768 -8.05 26.14 -14.79
CA THR A 768 -9.04 27.16 -14.39
C THR A 768 -9.70 26.91 -13.02
N SER A 769 -9.29 25.87 -12.28
CA SER A 769 -9.74 25.66 -10.90
C SER A 769 -9.14 26.74 -9.98
N CYS A 770 -9.91 27.13 -8.96
CA CYS A 770 -9.48 28.10 -7.96
C CYS A 770 -9.61 27.53 -6.54
N GLY A 771 -8.58 27.78 -5.72
CA GLY A 771 -8.56 27.47 -4.29
C GLY A 771 -8.47 28.73 -3.44
N LEU A 772 -9.06 28.69 -2.24
CA LEU A 772 -9.01 29.74 -1.22
C LEU A 772 -8.35 29.21 0.06
N VAL A 773 -7.35 29.92 0.57
CA VAL A 773 -6.70 29.64 1.86
C VAL A 773 -6.99 30.77 2.84
N ILE A 774 -7.55 30.42 4.00
CA ILE A 774 -7.91 31.37 5.07
C ILE A 774 -6.92 31.20 6.22
N GLY A 775 -6.09 32.21 6.47
CA GLY A 775 -4.97 32.18 7.43
C GLY A 775 -3.60 32.21 6.75
N ALA A 776 -2.55 32.53 7.51
CA ALA A 776 -1.17 32.65 7.00
C ALA A 776 -0.10 31.91 7.85
N GLY A 777 -0.51 30.98 8.73
CA GLY A 777 0.41 30.20 9.58
C GLY A 777 1.02 28.97 8.89
N GLY A 778 1.72 28.12 9.65
CA GLY A 778 2.33 26.88 9.13
C GLY A 778 1.34 25.93 8.44
N MET A 779 0.09 25.85 8.94
CA MET A 779 -0.98 25.09 8.27
C MET A 779 -1.36 25.69 6.92
N ALA A 780 -1.35 27.02 6.78
CA ALA A 780 -1.65 27.70 5.51
C ALA A 780 -0.54 27.49 4.47
N ARG A 781 0.73 27.45 4.91
CA ARG A 781 1.87 27.02 4.08
C ARG A 781 1.66 25.60 3.55
N ALA A 782 1.26 24.65 4.41
CA ALA A 782 0.94 23.30 4.01
C ALA A 782 -0.30 23.20 3.09
N ALA A 783 -1.29 24.08 3.29
CA ALA A 783 -2.50 24.15 2.46
C ALA A 783 -2.21 24.64 1.03
N VAL A 784 -1.44 25.72 0.88
CA VAL A 784 -0.99 26.20 -0.44
C VAL A 784 -0.19 25.12 -1.16
N TYR A 785 0.77 24.48 -0.47
CA TYR A 785 1.54 23.38 -1.05
C TYR A 785 0.63 22.20 -1.45
N ALA A 786 -0.34 21.79 -0.62
CA ALA A 786 -1.29 20.73 -0.95
C ALA A 786 -2.15 21.06 -2.18
N MET A 787 -2.54 22.32 -2.38
CA MET A 787 -3.24 22.77 -3.59
C MET A 787 -2.34 22.71 -4.84
N LEU A 788 -1.09 23.16 -4.73
CA LEU A 788 -0.10 23.03 -5.83
C LEU A 788 0.15 21.55 -6.20
N GLN A 789 0.23 20.66 -5.21
CA GLN A 789 0.33 19.20 -5.40
C GLN A 789 -0.94 18.53 -5.98
N LEU A 790 -2.03 19.28 -6.14
CA LEU A 790 -3.23 18.85 -6.88
C LEU A 790 -3.32 19.47 -8.29
N GLY A 791 -2.37 20.35 -8.66
CA GLY A 791 -2.38 21.08 -9.93
C GLY A 791 -3.25 22.34 -9.93
N VAL A 792 -3.54 22.92 -8.75
CA VAL A 792 -4.30 24.18 -8.65
C VAL A 792 -3.37 25.35 -8.96
N GLN A 793 -3.64 26.05 -10.08
CA GLN A 793 -2.86 27.21 -10.51
C GLN A 793 -3.36 28.54 -9.92
N ASN A 794 -4.64 28.68 -9.58
CA ASN A 794 -5.21 29.95 -9.09
C ASN A 794 -5.49 29.85 -7.59
N ILE A 795 -4.72 30.55 -6.77
CA ILE A 795 -4.81 30.46 -5.30
C ILE A 795 -5.06 31.86 -4.71
N VAL A 796 -6.22 32.03 -4.08
CA VAL A 796 -6.59 33.23 -3.32
C VAL A 796 -6.27 33.01 -1.85
N ILE A 797 -5.73 34.03 -1.18
CA ILE A 797 -5.34 33.99 0.23
C ILE A 797 -6.01 35.15 0.97
N TYR A 798 -6.64 34.87 2.11
CA TYR A 798 -7.14 35.87 3.05
C TYR A 798 -6.57 35.63 4.45
N ASN A 799 -6.17 36.68 5.16
CA ASN A 799 -5.69 36.60 6.54
C ASN A 799 -5.89 37.94 7.28
N ARG A 800 -6.29 37.89 8.55
CA ARG A 800 -6.51 39.07 9.43
C ARG A 800 -5.38 40.11 9.40
N THR A 801 -4.15 39.69 9.12
CA THR A 801 -3.00 40.56 8.89
C THR A 801 -2.51 40.39 7.46
N TYR A 802 -2.87 41.34 6.58
CA TYR A 802 -2.59 41.32 5.14
C TYR A 802 -1.11 41.03 4.81
N ALA A 803 -0.19 41.71 5.48
CA ALA A 803 1.26 41.53 5.30
C ALA A 803 1.76 40.09 5.52
N ASN A 804 1.05 39.27 6.32
CA ASN A 804 1.42 37.86 6.50
C ASN A 804 0.90 36.98 5.36
N ALA A 805 -0.24 37.30 4.74
CA ALA A 805 -0.68 36.64 3.52
C ALA A 805 0.16 37.06 2.30
N GLN A 806 0.60 38.32 2.23
CA GLN A 806 1.59 38.75 1.22
C GLN A 806 2.91 37.96 1.34
N LYS A 807 3.45 37.77 2.54
CA LYS A 807 4.64 36.93 2.78
C LYS A 807 4.41 35.46 2.35
N LEU A 808 3.22 34.92 2.59
CA LEU A 808 2.85 33.57 2.16
C LEU A 808 2.80 33.44 0.63
N ALA A 809 2.15 34.38 -0.06
CA ALA A 809 2.11 34.43 -1.52
C ALA A 809 3.53 34.57 -2.10
N ALA A 810 4.31 35.54 -1.62
CA ALA A 810 5.67 35.82 -2.09
C ALA A 810 6.61 34.62 -1.93
N HIS A 811 6.51 33.85 -0.83
CA HIS A 811 7.26 32.61 -0.63
C HIS A 811 7.04 31.62 -1.77
N PHE A 812 5.78 31.33 -2.11
CA PHE A 812 5.47 30.35 -3.16
C PHE A 812 5.74 30.89 -4.58
N SER A 813 5.50 32.18 -4.84
CA SER A 813 5.89 32.81 -6.11
C SER A 813 7.40 32.74 -6.36
N GLN A 814 8.24 33.06 -5.37
CA GLN A 814 9.70 32.99 -5.50
C GLN A 814 10.21 31.56 -5.69
N LEU A 815 9.55 30.59 -5.07
CA LEU A 815 9.92 29.18 -5.12
C LEU A 815 9.56 28.56 -6.50
N LEU A 816 8.39 28.90 -7.05
CA LEU A 816 8.00 28.54 -8.41
C LEU A 816 8.99 29.11 -9.44
N GLN A 817 9.29 30.42 -9.36
CA GLN A 817 10.22 31.13 -10.26
C GLN A 817 11.65 30.56 -10.29
N ARG A 818 12.03 29.72 -9.31
CA ARG A 818 13.33 29.04 -9.25
C ARG A 818 13.30 27.60 -9.76
N GLY A 819 12.10 27.03 -9.96
CA GLY A 819 11.91 25.60 -10.15
C GLY A 819 12.05 24.76 -8.88
N ASP A 820 12.15 25.38 -7.70
CA ASP A 820 12.43 24.74 -6.40
C ASP A 820 11.25 23.90 -5.84
N LEU A 821 10.18 23.66 -6.63
CA LEU A 821 8.96 23.00 -6.17
C LEU A 821 8.97 21.50 -6.50
N PRO A 822 9.22 20.59 -5.53
CA PRO A 822 9.10 19.15 -5.76
C PRO A 822 7.63 18.79 -5.97
N LEU A 823 7.28 18.34 -7.18
CA LEU A 823 5.95 17.90 -7.57
C LEU A 823 5.85 16.37 -7.59
N LEU A 824 4.75 15.83 -7.05
CA LEU A 824 4.48 14.38 -6.97
C LEU A 824 4.08 13.75 -8.32
N SER A 825 4.27 14.47 -9.41
CA SER A 825 4.15 13.98 -10.79
C SER A 825 5.51 13.93 -11.50
N SER A 826 6.62 14.23 -10.81
CA SER A 826 7.93 14.48 -11.40
C SER A 826 9.06 13.58 -10.87
N VAL A 827 8.73 12.46 -10.21
CA VAL A 827 9.70 11.51 -9.61
C VAL A 827 9.92 10.25 -10.49
N ALA A 828 9.52 10.30 -11.75
CA ALA A 828 9.93 9.31 -12.75
C ALA A 828 11.35 9.62 -13.23
N GLU A 829 12.35 9.13 -12.50
CA GLU A 829 13.80 9.37 -12.72
C GLU A 829 14.32 9.07 -14.15
N SER A 830 13.55 8.37 -14.97
CA SER A 830 13.89 8.03 -16.34
C SER A 830 13.78 9.17 -17.35
N ASP A 831 13.16 10.31 -17.02
CA ASP A 831 12.97 11.40 -17.99
C ASP A 831 12.95 12.81 -17.35
N ALA A 832 14.15 13.32 -17.03
CA ALA A 832 14.33 14.65 -16.45
C ALA A 832 13.77 15.79 -17.32
N ALA A 833 13.70 15.61 -18.65
CA ALA A 833 13.16 16.61 -19.57
C ALA A 833 11.63 16.75 -19.43
N ALA A 834 10.92 15.62 -19.26
CA ALA A 834 9.49 15.63 -18.97
C ALA A 834 9.17 16.29 -17.62
N THR A 835 9.99 16.03 -16.59
CA THR A 835 9.90 16.68 -15.28
C THR A 835 10.08 18.20 -15.38
N ALA A 836 11.12 18.67 -16.08
CA ALA A 836 11.36 20.10 -16.28
C ALA A 836 10.21 20.78 -17.04
N ALA A 837 9.70 20.15 -18.11
CA ALA A 837 8.58 20.68 -18.88
C ALA A 837 7.26 20.77 -18.07
N ALA A 838 6.98 19.77 -17.22
CA ALA A 838 5.81 19.78 -16.36
C ALA A 838 5.88 20.85 -15.25
N ALA A 839 7.06 21.05 -14.66
CA ALA A 839 7.30 22.11 -13.68
C ALA A 839 7.17 23.51 -14.31
N ALA A 840 7.83 23.74 -15.45
CA ALA A 840 7.78 25.01 -16.17
C ALA A 840 6.35 25.38 -16.65
N ALA A 841 5.55 24.39 -17.05
CA ALA A 841 4.15 24.60 -17.42
C ALA A 841 3.24 24.97 -16.22
N LEU A 842 3.64 24.63 -14.99
CA LEU A 842 2.94 25.05 -13.78
C LEU A 842 3.41 26.43 -13.32
N ASP A 843 4.72 26.69 -13.35
CA ASP A 843 5.34 27.98 -13.01
C ASP A 843 4.77 29.12 -13.86
N ALA A 844 4.82 28.99 -15.19
CA ALA A 844 4.37 30.01 -16.14
C ALA A 844 2.86 30.35 -16.11
N GLN A 845 2.06 29.70 -15.26
CA GLN A 845 0.61 29.88 -15.16
C GLN A 845 0.07 30.01 -13.73
N THR A 846 0.89 29.86 -12.68
CA THR A 846 0.38 29.89 -11.30
C THR A 846 0.25 31.33 -10.80
N ARG A 847 -0.93 31.65 -10.23
CA ARG A 847 -1.36 33.00 -9.86
C ARG A 847 -1.82 33.04 -8.42
N PHE A 848 -1.22 33.94 -7.63
CA PHE A 848 -1.63 34.25 -6.27
C PHE A 848 -2.36 35.59 -6.22
N HIS A 849 -3.44 35.65 -5.44
CA HIS A 849 -4.12 36.90 -5.11
C HIS A 849 -4.32 36.99 -3.59
N VAL A 850 -4.14 38.17 -3.00
CA VAL A 850 -4.31 38.38 -1.56
C VAL A 850 -5.41 39.41 -1.33
N ILE A 851 -6.46 38.99 -0.62
CA ILE A 851 -7.57 39.86 -0.20
C ILE A 851 -7.15 40.58 1.10
N ASP A 852 -7.38 41.90 1.17
CA ASP A 852 -7.09 42.72 2.36
C ASP A 852 -8.25 42.66 3.36
N LYS A 853 -9.48 42.90 2.91
CA LYS A 853 -10.68 42.96 3.76
C LYS A 853 -11.80 42.05 3.27
N LEU A 854 -12.64 41.57 4.19
CA LEU A 854 -13.82 40.76 3.86
C LEU A 854 -14.90 41.52 3.06
N SER A 855 -14.81 42.85 3.03
CA SER A 855 -15.63 43.74 2.19
C SER A 855 -15.20 43.77 0.73
N ASP A 856 -13.99 43.33 0.41
CA ASP A 856 -13.43 43.48 -0.93
C ASP A 856 -14.08 42.49 -1.91
N PRO A 857 -14.37 42.92 -3.16
CA PRO A 857 -14.98 42.04 -4.15
C PRO A 857 -14.04 40.88 -4.50
N TRP A 858 -14.63 39.72 -4.79
CA TRP A 858 -13.88 38.58 -5.31
C TRP A 858 -13.16 38.97 -6.62
N PRO A 859 -11.87 38.66 -6.82
CA PRO A 859 -11.12 39.05 -8.01
C PRO A 859 -11.79 38.49 -9.28
N GLY A 860 -12.29 39.40 -10.14
CA GLY A 860 -13.20 39.06 -11.25
C GLY A 860 -12.58 38.21 -12.36
N ASP A 861 -11.26 38.15 -12.43
CA ASP A 861 -10.48 37.30 -13.33
C ASP A 861 -10.21 35.89 -12.77
N PHE A 862 -10.55 35.64 -11.49
CA PHE A 862 -10.50 34.33 -10.86
C PHE A 862 -11.91 33.73 -10.80
N ARG A 863 -12.05 32.44 -11.13
CA ARG A 863 -13.29 31.71 -10.84
C ARG A 863 -13.55 31.66 -9.34
N LYS A 864 -14.82 31.57 -8.94
CA LYS A 864 -15.23 31.25 -7.56
C LYS A 864 -14.50 29.97 -7.09
N PRO A 865 -14.12 29.86 -5.81
CA PRO A 865 -13.30 28.75 -5.33
C PRO A 865 -14.12 27.45 -5.29
N THR A 866 -13.53 26.35 -5.78
CA THR A 866 -14.08 25.00 -5.60
C THR A 866 -13.38 24.23 -4.48
N MET A 867 -12.36 24.84 -3.86
CA MET A 867 -11.59 24.32 -2.73
C MET A 867 -11.36 25.45 -1.74
N ILE A 868 -11.72 25.26 -0.47
CA ILE A 868 -11.47 26.20 0.62
C ILE A 868 -10.75 25.45 1.74
N VAL A 869 -9.68 26.02 2.31
CA VAL A 869 -8.97 25.44 3.46
C VAL A 869 -8.83 26.48 4.57
N VAL A 870 -9.41 26.20 5.73
CA VAL A 870 -9.47 27.09 6.89
C VAL A 870 -8.34 26.75 7.86
N CYS A 871 -7.35 27.64 7.93
CA CYS A 871 -6.07 27.44 8.62
C CYS A 871 -5.90 28.36 9.85
N ILE A 872 -7.00 28.93 10.36
CA ILE A 872 -7.04 29.77 11.56
C ILE A 872 -7.31 28.92 12.82
N PRO A 873 -6.92 29.38 14.02
CA PRO A 873 -7.29 28.72 15.27
C PRO A 873 -8.81 28.68 15.46
N ILE A 874 -9.31 27.67 16.19
CA ILE A 874 -10.72 27.54 16.57
C ILE A 874 -10.95 27.63 18.09
N HIS A 875 -9.89 27.90 18.84
CA HIS A 875 -9.88 28.09 20.29
C HIS A 875 -8.92 29.24 20.62
N SER A 876 -9.01 29.78 21.84
CA SER A 876 -8.16 30.88 22.29
C SER A 876 -6.68 30.47 22.35
N ILE A 877 -5.77 31.35 21.91
CA ILE A 877 -4.31 31.14 22.02
C ILE A 877 -3.75 32.25 22.90
N GLY A 878 -3.40 31.91 24.14
CA GLY A 878 -3.20 32.90 25.19
C GLY A 878 -4.45 33.78 25.34
N ASP A 879 -4.24 35.09 25.48
CA ASP A 879 -5.33 36.07 25.65
C ASP A 879 -6.09 36.38 24.35
N CYS A 880 -5.69 35.82 23.19
CA CYS A 880 -6.42 36.00 21.94
C CYS A 880 -7.63 35.03 21.86
N PRO A 881 -8.88 35.53 21.81
CA PRO A 881 -10.06 34.66 21.71
C PRO A 881 -10.18 33.96 20.35
N ALA A 882 -10.95 32.87 20.32
CA ALA A 882 -11.28 32.14 19.10
C ALA A 882 -11.95 33.04 18.03
N PRO A 883 -11.47 33.07 16.78
CA PRO A 883 -12.06 33.88 15.72
C PRO A 883 -13.39 33.28 15.22
N HIS A 884 -14.51 33.97 15.47
CA HIS A 884 -15.82 33.62 14.93
C HIS A 884 -15.90 33.98 13.42
N PHE A 885 -15.23 33.20 12.58
CA PHE A 885 -15.11 33.46 11.15
C PHE A 885 -16.27 32.87 10.33
N VAL A 886 -16.82 33.71 9.44
CA VAL A 886 -17.82 33.40 8.42
C VAL A 886 -17.32 34.03 7.11
N ALA A 887 -17.48 33.35 5.97
CA ALA A 887 -17.06 33.88 4.68
C ALA A 887 -18.15 34.80 4.09
N PRO A 888 -17.81 35.83 3.29
CA PRO A 888 -18.81 36.52 2.47
C PRO A 888 -19.51 35.52 1.54
N ASP A 889 -20.84 35.54 1.47
CA ASP A 889 -21.59 34.55 0.66
C ASP A 889 -21.20 34.60 -0.82
N SER A 890 -20.77 35.76 -1.31
CA SER A 890 -20.23 35.95 -2.67
C SER A 890 -18.97 35.11 -2.95
N TRP A 891 -18.26 34.62 -1.94
CA TRP A 891 -17.13 33.70 -2.10
C TRP A 891 -17.58 32.24 -2.25
N LEU A 892 -18.85 31.92 -1.96
CA LEU A 892 -19.41 30.56 -1.95
C LEU A 892 -20.30 30.25 -3.16
N GLU A 893 -20.45 31.21 -4.09
CA GLU A 893 -21.27 31.16 -5.32
C GLU A 893 -20.72 30.23 -6.43
N SER A 894 -20.00 29.17 -6.09
CA SER A 894 -19.58 28.17 -7.09
C SER A 894 -20.80 27.42 -7.65
N PRO A 895 -21.06 27.44 -8.97
CA PRO A 895 -22.24 26.82 -9.57
C PRO A 895 -22.23 25.29 -9.52
N THR A 896 -21.07 24.69 -9.23
CA THR A 896 -20.88 23.25 -9.03
C THR A 896 -20.50 22.90 -7.59
N GLY A 897 -20.70 23.85 -6.65
CA GLY A 897 -20.26 23.73 -5.26
C GLY A 897 -18.74 23.61 -5.14
N GLY A 898 -18.28 22.95 -4.09
CA GLY A 898 -16.86 22.80 -3.78
C GLY A 898 -16.62 21.96 -2.53
N VAL A 899 -15.36 21.85 -2.12
CA VAL A 899 -14.97 21.30 -0.81
C VAL A 899 -14.48 22.43 0.10
N LEU A 900 -14.92 22.44 1.35
CA LEU A 900 -14.29 23.18 2.43
C LEU A 900 -13.66 22.19 3.41
N VAL A 901 -12.40 22.42 3.79
CA VAL A 901 -11.68 21.67 4.82
C VAL A 901 -11.37 22.62 5.97
N ASP A 902 -11.91 22.34 7.15
CA ASP A 902 -11.51 22.99 8.39
C ASP A 902 -10.43 22.14 9.08
N LEU A 903 -9.35 22.78 9.52
CA LEU A 903 -8.21 22.12 10.14
C LEU A 903 -8.31 22.07 11.67
N GLY A 904 -9.31 22.73 12.26
CA GLY A 904 -9.64 22.64 13.68
C GLY A 904 -10.34 21.33 14.06
N TYR A 905 -9.91 20.69 15.15
CA TYR A 905 -10.50 19.45 15.68
C TYR A 905 -10.92 19.48 17.15
N LYS A 906 -10.67 20.58 17.88
CA LYS A 906 -11.11 20.76 19.29
C LYS A 906 -12.63 21.03 19.41
N VAL A 907 -13.26 21.41 18.29
CA VAL A 907 -14.71 21.68 18.13
C VAL A 907 -15.08 21.29 16.70
N LEU A 908 -16.25 20.67 16.46
CA LEU A 908 -16.69 20.24 15.12
C LEU A 908 -17.69 21.19 14.44
N ASP A 909 -18.08 22.28 15.10
CA ASP A 909 -19.19 23.16 14.71
C ASP A 909 -18.74 24.61 14.57
N THR A 910 -17.66 24.83 13.83
CA THR A 910 -17.18 26.18 13.52
C THR A 910 -18.22 26.94 12.68
N PRO A 911 -18.32 28.28 12.79
CA PRO A 911 -19.36 29.04 12.07
C PRO A 911 -19.25 28.88 10.54
N ILE A 912 -18.03 28.80 10.02
CA ILE A 912 -17.75 28.54 8.59
C ILE A 912 -18.15 27.12 8.15
N LEU A 913 -17.95 26.08 8.99
CA LEU A 913 -18.48 24.74 8.70
C LEU A 913 -20.01 24.77 8.62
N ASN A 914 -20.67 25.48 9.54
CA ASN A 914 -22.13 25.58 9.57
C ASN A 914 -22.69 26.37 8.37
N GLN A 915 -22.06 27.48 7.97
CA GLN A 915 -22.40 28.21 6.75
C GLN A 915 -22.34 27.30 5.50
N VAL A 916 -21.24 26.54 5.32
CA VAL A 916 -21.08 25.68 4.14
C VAL A 916 -21.93 24.41 4.22
N ARG A 917 -22.28 23.91 5.41
CA ARG A 917 -23.27 22.83 5.59
C ARG A 917 -24.65 23.22 5.06
N ALA A 918 -25.11 24.45 5.30
CA ALA A 918 -26.37 24.95 4.74
C ALA A 918 -26.38 24.95 3.19
N LEU A 919 -25.21 25.06 2.56
CA LEU A 919 -25.03 25.07 1.10
C LEU A 919 -24.82 23.67 0.48
N GLN A 920 -24.95 22.56 1.24
CA GLN A 920 -24.82 21.20 0.71
C GLN A 920 -25.75 20.92 -0.48
N HIS A 921 -26.95 21.51 -0.50
CA HIS A 921 -27.90 21.42 -1.61
C HIS A 921 -27.38 22.02 -2.93
N LYS A 922 -26.35 22.88 -2.88
CA LYS A 922 -25.63 23.44 -4.05
C LYS A 922 -24.36 22.63 -4.40
N GLY A 923 -24.19 21.43 -3.84
CA GLY A 923 -23.04 20.57 -4.08
C GLY A 923 -21.80 20.89 -3.24
N TRP A 924 -21.93 21.66 -2.16
CA TRP A 924 -20.83 21.90 -1.22
C TRP A 924 -20.59 20.70 -0.28
N VAL A 925 -19.31 20.47 0.06
CA VAL A 925 -18.84 19.36 0.89
C VAL A 925 -17.95 19.89 1.99
N THR A 926 -18.34 19.72 3.25
CA THR A 926 -17.46 20.01 4.39
C THR A 926 -16.62 18.80 4.78
N MET A 927 -15.38 19.03 5.17
CA MET A 927 -14.48 18.13 5.89
C MET A 927 -14.04 18.80 7.19
N ASP A 928 -14.07 18.07 8.29
CA ASP A 928 -13.72 18.57 9.63
C ASP A 928 -12.34 18.09 10.10
N GLY A 929 -11.84 18.59 11.23
CA GLY A 929 -10.53 18.19 11.73
C GLY A 929 -10.39 16.69 12.05
N LEU A 930 -11.48 15.94 12.25
CA LEU A 930 -11.43 14.47 12.40
C LEU A 930 -11.42 13.73 11.03
N ASP A 931 -11.78 14.40 9.94
CA ASP A 931 -11.44 13.94 8.59
C ASP A 931 -9.93 14.05 8.35
N LEU A 932 -9.31 15.14 8.80
CA LEU A 932 -7.91 15.49 8.57
C LEU A 932 -6.90 14.78 9.49
N LEU A 933 -7.10 14.84 10.81
CA LEU A 933 -6.09 14.45 11.80
C LEU A 933 -5.58 13.00 11.63
N PRO A 934 -6.43 12.00 11.30
CA PRO A 934 -5.94 10.66 10.97
C PRO A 934 -5.00 10.64 9.77
N GLU A 935 -5.28 11.39 8.69
CA GLU A 935 -4.52 11.35 7.44
C GLU A 935 -3.06 11.80 7.63
N GLN A 936 -2.85 12.92 8.33
CA GLN A 936 -1.49 13.37 8.68
C GLN A 936 -0.80 12.43 9.69
N GLY A 937 -1.59 11.78 10.56
CA GLY A 937 -1.15 10.80 11.54
C GLY A 937 -0.72 9.47 10.91
N PHE A 938 -1.37 9.02 9.83
CA PHE A 938 -0.98 7.82 9.07
C PHE A 938 0.44 7.99 8.52
N ALA A 939 0.74 9.13 7.91
CA ALA A 939 2.07 9.43 7.39
C ALA A 939 3.12 9.55 8.51
N GLN A 940 2.76 10.14 9.65
CA GLN A 940 3.62 10.17 10.85
C GLN A 940 3.91 8.76 11.39
N PHE A 941 2.91 7.89 11.45
CA PHE A 941 3.08 6.50 11.89
C PHE A 941 4.01 5.72 10.93
N GLU A 942 3.84 5.89 9.61
CA GLU A 942 4.75 5.31 8.60
C GLU A 942 6.19 5.81 8.77
N LEU A 943 6.40 7.11 9.05
CA LEU A 943 7.71 7.70 9.33
C LEU A 943 8.35 7.16 10.62
N PHE A 944 7.63 7.21 11.75
CA PHE A 944 8.15 6.81 13.05
C PHE A 944 8.44 5.30 13.15
N THR A 945 7.57 4.44 12.61
CA THR A 945 7.65 2.98 12.85
C THR A 945 8.31 2.19 11.70
N GLY A 946 8.23 2.69 10.46
CA GLY A 946 8.58 1.92 9.26
C GLY A 946 7.53 0.87 8.87
N ARG A 947 6.38 0.83 9.55
CA ARG A 947 5.24 -0.03 9.23
C ARG A 947 4.14 0.76 8.52
N ARG A 948 3.33 0.07 7.72
CA ARG A 948 2.07 0.61 7.19
C ARG A 948 1.16 1.07 8.32
N ALA A 949 0.58 2.26 8.18
CA ALA A 949 -0.42 2.76 9.10
C ALA A 949 -1.74 1.98 8.92
N PRO A 950 -2.31 1.35 9.96
CA PRO A 950 -3.61 0.67 9.89
C PRO A 950 -4.73 1.70 9.89
N ARG A 951 -5.02 2.29 8.71
CA ARG A 951 -5.80 3.53 8.55
C ARG A 951 -7.18 3.46 9.18
N ARG A 952 -7.88 2.34 8.99
CA ARG A 952 -9.21 2.09 9.52
C ARG A 952 -9.22 2.08 11.04
N LEU A 953 -8.30 1.35 11.66
CA LEU A 953 -8.08 1.33 13.11
C LEU A 953 -7.71 2.73 13.63
N MET A 954 -6.75 3.42 13.01
CA MET A 954 -6.34 4.77 13.41
C MET A 954 -7.49 5.80 13.32
N ARG A 955 -8.32 5.74 12.27
CA ARG A 955 -9.52 6.58 12.14
C ARG A 955 -10.60 6.18 13.16
N ARG A 956 -10.75 4.88 13.46
CA ARG A 956 -11.66 4.38 14.50
C ARG A 956 -11.27 4.89 15.88
N PHE A 957 -9.99 4.80 16.26
CA PHE A 957 -9.48 5.33 17.53
C PHE A 957 -9.62 6.87 17.61
N CYS A 958 -9.41 7.61 16.52
CA CYS A 958 -9.70 9.05 16.45
C CYS A 958 -11.16 9.36 16.81
N LEU A 959 -12.10 8.68 16.15
CA LEU A 959 -13.54 8.88 16.33
C LEU A 959 -14.06 8.35 17.68
N GLN A 960 -13.38 7.39 18.30
CA GLN A 960 -13.72 6.85 19.62
C GLN A 960 -13.16 7.69 20.78
N ALA A 961 -12.02 8.35 20.59
CA ALA A 961 -11.36 9.17 21.61
C ALA A 961 -11.83 10.64 21.61
N TYR A 962 -12.55 11.09 20.58
CA TYR A 962 -13.07 12.46 20.54
C TYR A 962 -14.12 12.72 21.63
N THR A 963 -14.00 13.87 22.26
CA THR A 963 -14.89 14.39 23.32
C THR A 963 -15.35 15.80 22.97
N ASP A 964 -16.49 16.21 23.52
CA ASP A 964 -16.98 17.59 23.40
C ASP A 964 -16.15 18.58 24.23
N GLU A 965 -16.46 19.87 24.13
CA GLU A 965 -15.80 20.95 24.89
C GLU A 965 -15.90 20.78 26.41
N GLN A 966 -16.83 19.95 26.90
CA GLN A 966 -17.01 19.61 28.32
C GLN A 966 -16.33 18.29 28.71
N GLY A 967 -15.56 17.68 27.81
CA GLY A 967 -14.84 16.41 28.04
C GLY A 967 -15.72 15.17 27.99
N ARG A 968 -16.99 15.28 27.55
CA ARG A 968 -17.94 14.15 27.46
C ARG A 968 -17.81 13.47 26.09
N SER A 969 -18.14 12.19 26.00
CA SER A 969 -17.99 11.44 24.75
C SER A 969 -19.07 11.78 23.72
N ASP A 970 -18.67 12.26 22.53
CA ASP A 970 -19.57 12.54 21.39
C ASP A 970 -19.79 11.27 20.50
N LEU A 971 -19.61 10.08 21.07
CA LEU A 971 -19.72 8.79 20.37
C LEU A 971 -21.09 8.57 19.70
N ALA A 972 -22.16 9.15 20.25
CA ALA A 972 -23.50 9.06 19.68
C ALA A 972 -23.56 9.70 18.28
N ARG A 973 -23.02 10.91 18.14
CA ARG A 973 -22.95 11.67 16.90
C ARG A 973 -21.97 11.08 15.89
N LEU A 974 -20.88 10.47 16.37
CA LEU A 974 -19.85 9.86 15.52
C LEU A 974 -20.20 8.42 15.10
N LYS A 975 -21.26 7.81 15.66
CA LYS A 975 -21.73 6.45 15.36
C LYS A 975 -21.97 6.16 13.87
N PRO A 976 -22.47 7.08 13.02
CA PRO A 976 -22.53 6.88 11.56
C PRO A 976 -21.13 6.84 10.93
N ARG A 977 -20.25 7.80 11.27
CA ARG A 977 -18.87 7.85 10.75
C ARG A 977 -18.06 6.60 11.10
N LEU A 978 -18.34 5.98 12.26
CA LEU A 978 -17.76 4.71 12.71
C LEU A 978 -18.24 3.50 11.89
N LYS A 979 -19.51 3.46 11.46
CA LYS A 979 -20.05 2.42 10.57
C LYS A 979 -19.44 2.50 9.16
N ASP A 980 -19.22 3.72 8.68
CA ASP A 980 -18.83 3.99 7.29
C ASP A 980 -17.31 4.24 7.14
N ILE A 981 -16.47 3.74 8.06
CA ILE A 981 -14.99 3.81 7.95
C ILE A 981 -14.50 3.09 6.69
N THR A 982 -15.06 1.92 6.39
CA THR A 982 -14.82 1.13 5.16
C THR A 982 -15.39 1.79 3.91
N GLU A 983 -16.03 2.96 4.02
CA GLU A 983 -16.41 3.80 2.88
C GLU A 983 -15.51 5.03 2.70
N GLN A 984 -14.69 5.36 3.70
CA GLN A 984 -13.78 6.50 3.71
C GLN A 984 -12.35 6.08 3.33
N GLU A 985 -11.86 4.99 3.93
CA GLU A 985 -10.53 4.41 3.66
C GLU A 985 -10.60 3.29 2.61
N PRO A 986 -9.57 3.15 1.75
CA PRO A 986 -9.12 1.85 1.23
C PRO A 986 -8.28 1.16 2.31
#